data_AF-A0A498HDH2-F1
#
_entry.id   AF-A0A498HDH2-F1
#
_cell.length_a   1.000
_cell.length_b   1.000
_cell.length_c   1.000
_cell.angle_alpha   90.00
_cell.angle_beta   90.00
_cell.angle_gamma   90.00
#
_symmetry.space_group_name_H-M   'P 1'
#
loop_
_entity.id
_entity.type
_entity.pdbx_description
1 polymer ?
#
loop_
_entity_poly.entity_id
_entity_poly.type
_entity_poly.pdbx_seq_one_letter_code
_entity_poly.pdbx_strand_id
1 'polypeptide(L)'
;MVESGSETAAGAKPKRKPIVWLGIFLISHSFFFSVVFSAAGVVALLLLPVLAKNTYISENALMPGSAASMLSNQEVAEASRLVSDLTSSNLKPLGSAIGSQRILAQHMSNLGAEVSFHKFQSQRNQFHPLHFFSSPDSGRVEQNVSCSMHGVNTVGIIRAPRGDGKEAIALVTPINSSKVNPNEAFSLGIAYSVFSLFNRVPWLAKDVIWLVADSQFGEYAAVSAWLRDYHTPVFSGLGTLDAEMCPESNNLYGMNENLSTEGAIYDGFKRAGTMAAALVIKVADQSEQFEDGLSIYAEASNGQMPNLDLINVVNYLAVHRQGLRVKVEKFWSLLGVKWLNTLGEIFESLGHFSRSLNPDWKFGIPANDYIEGSATLASSLYNQALGVPTGPHGAFRDYQVDAITLEISPKISLLDNIARRNDLLLRSKFVSVGVYMIAFALLVAPLPLVAASLYVDASNSDSSVKKEKPSPSAIITCKSWKWLYAAKKAFIVHLWGSVVSLLPYFICQMPSCTPTTSFIIWVLLSVLSLVLMYMVLASPSSHANESQPQRVEWPILKSVTLSAAFIGLCLMSVINFATAEIGGLLMLPMCLMAHPLKPDVKARSKRTLSRAVCNLVLGSIGFPPVAFIVLKGAFEGFGSTNVGDYWSWVESLWAWNSATYLYIEMDKLLCDELVQEIFQRLPPSTSSSVSLVSKRWLRIYRTSTTTLSLRLTTHPSTLPSLSSLLSHYPFLSSLSLLLPPDPTTSATAKTTAFADHLLFLVSSFCPQLLSLRFLAGPVSPSSLASLASSCTQLTSLYINLSRPLFLMWVLKFPSLKELSVTVCSGDGADHAVDPNWEYGFSAEEDSAAELGLDSLCLSGIGAGDWGFGWLWRSCRKLRKLQLKSCEGIGDGGSFSSFESCLQGVQELELRTCRAIIDGVLLKVAENCDSLTSLLVYDGGSSEGLLRFFSQSRCNLRKVDFRLPLDLNNDHLLAVAMNFRSLSSIKLQSCCLVSGEGLRALAIAASSGLEELALVNCDVVEREPGLLATLGQNLRKLRKLDLSYNEMLVDKEFMSMLVSCNDLVYLRLRGCRRLTTAAMVSIFKSCKRLESVDIMHCRGIQAEAIEYLVLNSPQLREVQVEQSKISDAAKTCASRKFIEADA
;
A
#
# COMPACT_ATOMS: atom_id res chain seq x y z
N MET A 1 -17.05 -83.39 -18.30
CA MET A 1 -17.45 -82.80 -17.00
C MET A 1 -16.80 -81.43 -16.90
N VAL A 2 -17.57 -80.49 -16.33
CA VAL A 2 -17.28 -79.10 -15.98
C VAL A 2 -17.54 -78.06 -17.08
N GLU A 3 -18.73 -77.48 -16.95
CA GLU A 3 -19.22 -76.23 -17.54
C GLU A 3 -18.59 -74.99 -16.88
N SER A 4 -18.64 -73.88 -17.62
CA SER A 4 -19.22 -72.59 -17.24
C SER A 4 -18.30 -71.37 -17.42
N GLY A 5 -18.83 -70.36 -18.11
CA GLY A 5 -18.43 -68.96 -17.90
C GLY A 5 -18.23 -68.10 -19.15
N SER A 6 -19.30 -67.68 -19.83
CA SER A 6 -19.30 -66.36 -20.50
C SER A 6 -20.72 -65.81 -20.70
N GLU A 7 -21.18 -64.92 -19.83
CA GLU A 7 -22.26 -63.98 -20.15
C GLU A 7 -21.99 -62.56 -19.62
N THR A 8 -21.93 -61.67 -20.60
CA THR A 8 -22.27 -60.24 -20.72
C THR A 8 -22.63 -59.38 -19.49
N ALA A 9 -21.99 -58.21 -19.47
CA ALA A 9 -22.17 -57.09 -18.57
C ALA A 9 -23.50 -56.32 -18.75
N ALA A 10 -24.18 -56.02 -17.64
CA ALA A 10 -25.19 -54.97 -17.52
C ALA A 10 -24.74 -53.93 -16.47
N GLY A 11 -24.61 -52.67 -16.90
CA GLY A 11 -24.04 -51.57 -16.12
C GLY A 11 -24.95 -51.04 -15.00
N ALA A 12 -24.41 -50.98 -13.78
CA ALA A 12 -25.01 -50.31 -12.64
C ALA A 12 -24.80 -48.78 -12.72
N LYS A 13 -25.87 -47.99 -12.58
CA LYS A 13 -25.80 -46.52 -12.48
C LYS A 13 -25.29 -46.09 -11.08
N PRO A 14 -24.38 -45.11 -10.97
CA PRO A 14 -23.82 -44.70 -9.69
C PRO A 14 -24.84 -43.95 -8.81
N LYS A 15 -24.87 -44.26 -7.50
CA LYS A 15 -25.68 -43.56 -6.49
C LYS A 15 -25.20 -42.12 -6.31
N ARG A 16 -26.08 -41.13 -6.45
CA ARG A 16 -25.78 -39.69 -6.33
C ARG A 16 -25.67 -39.25 -4.86
N LYS A 17 -24.78 -38.30 -4.56
CA LYS A 17 -24.55 -37.74 -3.20
C LYS A 17 -25.80 -37.00 -2.66
N PRO A 18 -26.07 -37.00 -1.34
CA PRO A 18 -27.29 -36.41 -0.74
C PRO A 18 -27.47 -34.91 -1.04
N ILE A 19 -26.39 -34.13 -1.01
CA ILE A 19 -26.40 -32.69 -1.34
C ILE A 19 -26.88 -32.43 -2.77
N VAL A 20 -26.52 -33.31 -3.71
CA VAL A 20 -26.95 -33.20 -5.11
C VAL A 20 -28.43 -33.53 -5.24
N TRP A 21 -28.93 -34.48 -4.45
CA TRP A 21 -30.36 -34.81 -4.40
C TRP A 21 -31.18 -33.65 -3.83
N LEU A 22 -30.72 -33.04 -2.72
CA LEU A 22 -31.35 -31.86 -2.13
C LEU A 22 -31.36 -30.67 -3.11
N GLY A 23 -30.24 -30.42 -3.80
CA GLY A 23 -30.17 -29.37 -4.81
C GLY A 23 -31.15 -29.59 -5.96
N ILE A 24 -31.24 -30.81 -6.50
CA ILE A 24 -32.20 -31.16 -7.55
C ILE A 24 -33.65 -31.02 -7.05
N PHE A 25 -33.92 -31.45 -5.81
CA PHE A 25 -35.23 -31.34 -5.18
C PHE A 25 -35.68 -29.87 -5.03
N LEU A 26 -34.80 -29.02 -4.49
CA LEU A 26 -35.04 -27.58 -4.37
C LEU A 26 -35.28 -26.94 -5.75
N ILE A 27 -34.45 -27.24 -6.74
CA ILE A 27 -34.57 -26.70 -8.10
C ILE A 27 -35.90 -27.12 -8.75
N SER A 28 -36.33 -28.36 -8.56
CA SER A 28 -37.59 -28.89 -9.12
C SER A 28 -38.85 -28.27 -8.51
N HIS A 29 -38.75 -27.70 -7.30
CA HIS A 29 -39.86 -27.05 -6.59
C HIS A 29 -39.57 -25.56 -6.35
N SER A 30 -38.80 -24.93 -7.24
CA SER A 30 -38.27 -23.57 -7.05
C SER A 30 -39.35 -22.56 -6.69
N PHE A 31 -40.52 -22.59 -7.34
CA PHE A 31 -41.64 -21.68 -7.05
C PHE A 31 -42.14 -21.78 -5.61
N PHE A 32 -42.34 -22.99 -5.09
CA PHE A 32 -42.80 -23.21 -3.72
C PHE A 32 -41.79 -22.67 -2.71
N PHE A 33 -40.53 -23.05 -2.87
CA PHE A 33 -39.46 -22.59 -1.99
C PHE A 33 -39.20 -21.09 -2.10
N SER A 34 -39.35 -20.48 -3.28
CA SER A 34 -39.28 -19.03 -3.44
C SER A 34 -40.33 -18.31 -2.61
N VAL A 35 -41.59 -18.76 -2.64
CA VAL A 35 -42.67 -18.17 -1.83
C VAL A 35 -42.40 -18.33 -0.34
N VAL A 36 -41.95 -19.52 0.08
CA VAL A 36 -41.62 -19.81 1.49
C VAL A 36 -40.46 -18.93 1.98
N PHE A 37 -39.36 -18.85 1.23
CA PHE A 37 -38.20 -18.04 1.62
C PHE A 37 -38.49 -16.54 1.59
N SER A 38 -39.21 -16.03 0.58
CA SER A 38 -39.64 -14.62 0.54
C SER A 38 -40.53 -14.27 1.74
N ALA A 39 -41.53 -15.11 2.06
CA ALA A 39 -42.41 -14.89 3.19
C ALA A 39 -41.66 -14.97 4.52
N ALA A 40 -40.76 -15.95 4.67
CA ALA A 40 -39.92 -16.11 5.85
C ALA A 40 -38.97 -14.92 6.04
N GLY A 41 -38.39 -14.37 4.97
CA GLY A 41 -37.53 -13.18 5.02
C GLY A 41 -38.29 -11.93 5.49
N VAL A 42 -39.47 -11.67 4.93
CA VAL A 42 -40.32 -10.53 5.34
C VAL A 42 -40.78 -10.69 6.80
N VAL A 43 -41.20 -11.90 7.20
CA VAL A 43 -41.59 -12.19 8.58
C VAL A 43 -40.41 -12.04 9.54
N ALA A 44 -39.22 -12.50 9.16
CA ALA A 44 -38.00 -12.34 9.96
C ALA A 44 -37.67 -10.85 10.17
N LEU A 45 -37.84 -10.01 9.14
CA LEU A 45 -37.62 -8.56 9.22
C LEU A 45 -38.63 -7.90 10.17
N LEU A 46 -39.91 -8.25 10.07
CA LEU A 46 -40.96 -7.75 10.98
C LEU A 46 -40.80 -8.25 12.42
N LEU A 47 -40.13 -9.38 12.64
CA LEU A 47 -39.83 -9.91 13.97
C LEU A 47 -38.61 -9.24 14.63
N LEU A 48 -37.81 -8.46 13.91
CA LEU A 48 -36.58 -7.85 14.44
C LEU A 48 -36.81 -6.99 15.70
N PRO A 49 -37.84 -6.12 15.77
CA PRO A 49 -38.12 -5.36 16.99
C PRO A 49 -38.43 -6.28 18.19
N VAL A 50 -39.05 -7.45 17.94
CA VAL A 50 -39.38 -8.48 18.95
C VAL A 50 -38.15 -9.27 19.40
N LEU A 51 -37.22 -9.53 18.49
CA LEU A 51 -35.96 -10.25 18.74
C LEU A 51 -34.88 -9.39 19.40
N ALA A 52 -35.06 -8.06 19.43
CA ALA A 52 -34.21 -7.10 20.12
C ALA A 52 -34.33 -7.25 21.65
N LYS A 53 -33.83 -8.37 22.20
CA LYS A 53 -33.73 -8.58 23.64
C LYS A 53 -32.53 -7.82 24.21
N ASN A 54 -32.73 -7.22 25.39
CA ASN A 54 -31.75 -6.51 26.24
C ASN A 54 -30.30 -6.87 25.87
N THR A 55 -29.61 -5.93 25.24
CA THR A 55 -28.29 -6.12 24.67
C THR A 55 -27.30 -6.67 25.70
N TYR A 56 -26.53 -7.66 25.27
CA TYR A 56 -25.42 -8.27 25.99
C TYR A 56 -24.38 -7.21 26.34
N ILE A 57 -24.14 -6.98 27.64
CA ILE A 57 -22.94 -6.28 28.11
C ILE A 57 -21.84 -7.35 28.12
N SER A 58 -20.82 -7.17 27.29
CA SER A 58 -19.63 -8.02 27.27
C SER A 58 -19.06 -8.20 28.67
N GLU A 59 -18.63 -9.41 29.05
CA GLU A 59 -17.91 -9.62 30.33
C GLU A 59 -16.61 -8.81 30.41
N ASN A 60 -16.06 -8.40 29.25
CA ASN A 60 -14.88 -7.55 29.14
C ASN A 60 -15.21 -6.05 29.22
N ALA A 61 -16.49 -5.66 29.12
CA ALA A 61 -16.91 -4.30 29.44
C ALA A 61 -17.00 -4.22 30.97
N LEU A 62 -16.00 -3.58 31.58
CA LEU A 62 -15.95 -3.25 33.01
C LEU A 62 -17.36 -3.01 33.55
N MET A 63 -17.83 -3.86 34.48
CA MET A 63 -19.14 -3.68 35.11
C MET A 63 -19.21 -2.23 35.64
N PRO A 64 -20.09 -1.35 35.12
CA PRO A 64 -20.17 0.03 35.56
C PRO A 64 -20.90 0.07 36.92
N GLY A 65 -20.23 -0.42 37.96
CA GLY A 65 -20.68 -0.45 39.34
C GLY A 65 -19.56 -0.12 40.34
N SER A 66 -18.29 -0.11 39.89
CA SER A 66 -17.11 0.01 40.76
C SER A 66 -16.28 1.28 40.59
N ALA A 67 -16.56 2.14 39.59
CA ALA A 67 -15.83 3.39 39.40
C ALA A 67 -16.66 4.61 39.86
N ALA A 68 -16.24 5.27 40.94
CA ALA A 68 -16.75 6.58 41.33
C ALA A 68 -16.32 7.65 40.31
N SER A 69 -17.05 8.77 40.21
CA SER A 69 -16.58 9.92 39.43
C SER A 69 -15.20 10.35 39.95
N MET A 70 -14.19 10.25 39.10
CA MET A 70 -12.84 10.72 39.42
C MET A 70 -12.66 12.22 39.16
N LEU A 71 -13.69 12.90 38.64
CA LEU A 71 -13.69 14.36 38.49
C LEU A 71 -13.89 15.01 39.86
N SER A 72 -12.88 15.76 40.28
CA SER A 72 -12.89 16.61 41.47
C SER A 72 -13.47 17.99 41.15
N ASN A 73 -13.83 18.73 42.21
CA ASN A 73 -14.26 20.12 42.07
C ASN A 73 -13.17 21.02 41.46
N GLN A 74 -11.90 20.60 41.48
CA GLN A 74 -10.81 21.34 40.88
C GLN A 74 -10.86 21.30 39.36
N GLU A 75 -11.05 20.12 38.73
CA GLU A 75 -11.14 20.03 37.27
C GLU A 75 -12.36 20.81 36.74
N VAL A 76 -13.48 20.78 37.47
CA VAL A 76 -14.70 21.54 37.12
C VAL A 76 -14.48 23.05 37.23
N ALA A 77 -13.76 23.51 38.26
CA ALA A 77 -13.38 24.92 38.41
C ALA A 77 -12.42 25.38 37.31
N GLU A 78 -11.43 24.58 36.93
CA GLU A 78 -10.51 24.88 35.82
C GLU A 78 -11.23 24.91 34.47
N ALA A 79 -12.14 23.97 34.21
CA ALA A 79 -12.98 23.98 33.03
C ALA A 79 -13.90 25.22 32.97
N SER A 80 -14.45 25.65 34.12
CA SER A 80 -15.28 26.86 34.21
C SER A 80 -14.46 28.12 33.90
N ARG A 81 -13.18 28.16 34.27
CA ARG A 81 -12.25 29.25 33.89
C ARG A 81 -12.01 29.26 32.39
N LEU A 82 -11.73 28.11 31.76
CA LEU A 82 -11.59 28.01 30.30
C LEU A 82 -12.84 28.55 29.58
N VAL A 83 -14.04 28.14 30.02
CA VAL A 83 -15.31 28.63 29.45
C VAL A 83 -15.44 30.15 29.62
N SER A 84 -15.10 30.69 30.79
CA SER A 84 -15.12 32.13 31.07
C SER A 84 -14.12 32.90 30.20
N ASP A 85 -12.90 32.39 30.02
CA ASP A 85 -11.86 33.01 29.20
C ASP A 85 -12.29 33.08 27.72
N LEU A 86 -12.84 31.99 27.20
CA LEU A 86 -13.36 31.93 25.83
C LEU A 86 -14.57 32.86 25.64
N THR A 87 -15.50 32.88 26.60
CA THR A 87 -16.73 33.70 26.49
C THR A 87 -16.46 35.19 26.69
N SER A 88 -15.50 35.57 27.56
CA SER A 88 -15.11 36.96 27.80
C SER A 88 -14.26 37.54 26.66
N SER A 89 -13.52 36.71 25.93
CA SER A 89 -12.75 37.13 24.75
C SER A 89 -13.62 37.61 23.58
N ASN A 90 -14.91 37.21 23.53
CA ASN A 90 -15.90 37.72 22.57
C ASN A 90 -16.23 39.23 22.73
N LEU A 91 -15.75 39.91 23.80
CA LEU A 91 -16.04 41.33 24.06
C LEU A 91 -15.01 42.32 23.48
N LYS A 92 -13.90 41.86 22.86
CA LYS A 92 -12.91 42.74 22.22
C LYS A 92 -12.97 42.60 20.69
N PRO A 93 -13.37 43.64 19.94
CA PRO A 93 -13.36 43.59 18.48
C PRO A 93 -11.95 43.89 17.98
N LEU A 94 -11.14 42.85 17.77
CA LEU A 94 -9.92 43.00 16.96
C LEU A 94 -9.60 41.70 16.18
N GLY A 95 -10.29 41.53 15.06
CA GLY A 95 -9.64 41.23 13.78
C GLY A 95 -8.92 39.90 13.53
N SER A 96 -8.94 38.88 14.38
CA SER A 96 -8.38 37.58 13.95
C SER A 96 -8.87 36.36 14.74
N ALA A 97 -9.27 35.32 13.99
CA ALA A 97 -9.69 33.99 14.47
C ALA A 97 -8.63 33.28 15.34
N ILE A 98 -7.41 33.82 15.42
CA ILE A 98 -6.24 33.25 16.12
C ILE A 98 -6.36 33.37 17.65
N GLY A 99 -7.22 34.27 18.17
CA GLY A 99 -7.33 34.53 19.61
C GLY A 99 -7.87 33.35 20.44
N SER A 100 -8.94 32.70 19.99
CA SER A 100 -9.57 31.57 20.68
C SER A 100 -8.69 30.32 20.66
N GLN A 101 -8.06 30.04 19.51
CA GLN A 101 -7.10 28.95 19.31
C GLN A 101 -5.87 29.09 20.21
N ARG A 102 -5.41 30.32 20.44
CA ARG A 102 -4.28 30.61 21.34
C ARG A 102 -4.61 30.34 22.82
N ILE A 103 -5.78 30.76 23.27
CA ILE A 103 -6.25 30.47 24.65
C ILE A 103 -6.33 28.96 24.86
N LEU A 104 -6.88 28.23 23.89
CA LEU A 104 -6.96 26.77 23.93
C LEU A 104 -5.58 26.10 23.97
N ALA A 105 -4.66 26.53 23.11
CA ALA A 105 -3.31 26.00 23.08
C ALA A 105 -2.57 26.22 24.42
N GLN A 106 -2.76 27.37 25.05
CA GLN A 106 -2.17 27.65 26.36
C GLN A 106 -2.75 26.74 27.45
N HIS A 107 -4.07 26.57 27.48
CA HIS A 107 -4.73 25.66 28.43
C HIS A 107 -4.34 24.19 28.23
N MET A 108 -4.20 23.73 26.99
CA MET A 108 -3.69 22.38 26.69
C MET A 108 -2.21 22.20 27.11
N SER A 109 -1.36 23.20 26.83
CA SER A 109 0.05 23.16 27.21
C SER A 109 0.24 23.17 28.73
N ASN A 110 -0.58 23.94 29.47
CA ASN A 110 -0.59 23.91 30.94
C ASN A 110 -0.94 22.54 31.53
N LEU A 111 -1.67 21.71 30.77
CA LEU A 111 -1.94 20.30 31.14
C LEU A 111 -0.78 19.36 30.75
N GLY A 112 0.34 19.85 30.20
CA GLY A 112 1.48 19.03 29.79
C GLY A 112 1.28 18.28 28.46
N ALA A 113 0.29 18.68 27.65
CA ALA A 113 0.05 18.07 26.35
C ALA A 113 1.00 18.63 25.26
N GLU A 114 1.35 17.79 24.30
CA GLU A 114 2.03 18.21 23.07
C GLU A 114 1.00 18.95 22.18
N VAL A 115 1.16 20.27 22.02
CA VAL A 115 0.22 21.09 21.25
C VAL A 115 0.76 21.37 19.84
N SER A 116 -0.10 21.21 18.83
CA SER A 116 0.19 21.54 17.43
C SER A 116 -1.00 22.22 16.76
N PHE A 117 -0.72 23.06 15.76
CA PHE A 117 -1.72 23.70 14.92
C PHE A 117 -1.76 23.04 13.55
N HIS A 118 -2.96 22.74 13.05
CA HIS A 118 -3.15 22.14 11.74
C HIS A 118 -3.95 23.09 10.85
N LYS A 119 -3.27 23.67 9.85
CA LYS A 119 -3.87 24.56 8.86
C LYS A 119 -4.48 23.73 7.74
N PHE A 120 -5.71 24.03 7.37
CA PHE A 120 -6.38 23.37 6.26
C PHE A 120 -7.16 24.35 5.41
N GLN A 121 -7.38 23.99 4.15
CA GLN A 121 -8.23 24.72 3.24
C GLN A 121 -9.56 23.95 3.08
N SER A 122 -10.68 24.65 3.19
CA SER A 122 -11.99 24.05 2.90
C SER A 122 -12.08 23.77 1.39
N GLN A 123 -11.84 22.53 0.99
CA GLN A 123 -12.19 22.08 -0.36
C GLN A 123 -13.71 22.03 -0.44
N ARG A 124 -14.32 22.79 -1.37
CA ARG A 124 -15.64 22.38 -1.87
C ARG A 124 -15.44 20.98 -2.45
N ASN A 125 -16.22 20.00 -2.01
CA ASN A 125 -16.23 18.66 -2.59
C ASN A 125 -16.57 18.76 -4.09
N GLN A 126 -15.56 19.02 -4.91
CA GLN A 126 -15.66 19.00 -6.36
C GLN A 126 -15.46 17.56 -6.79
N PHE A 127 -16.42 17.11 -7.57
CA PHE A 127 -16.52 15.73 -7.93
C PHE A 127 -15.35 15.28 -8.84
N HIS A 128 -14.68 14.17 -8.49
CA HIS A 128 -13.64 13.55 -9.30
C HIS A 128 -13.78 12.00 -9.31
N PRO A 129 -14.38 11.39 -10.35
CA PRO A 129 -14.68 9.95 -10.43
C PRO A 129 -13.44 9.05 -10.42
N LEU A 130 -12.26 9.64 -10.67
CA LEU A 130 -10.98 8.94 -10.69
C LEU A 130 -10.10 9.26 -9.48
N HIS A 131 -10.59 9.97 -8.45
CA HIS A 131 -9.84 10.23 -7.20
C HIS A 131 -9.36 8.92 -6.52
N PHE A 132 -9.95 7.78 -6.89
CA PHE A 132 -9.51 6.45 -6.49
C PHE A 132 -8.21 5.98 -7.16
N PHE A 133 -7.94 6.39 -8.41
CA PHE A 133 -6.78 5.97 -9.21
C PHE A 133 -5.66 7.02 -9.27
N SER A 134 -5.96 8.25 -8.91
CA SER A 134 -4.98 9.32 -8.74
C SER A 134 -4.69 9.53 -7.27
N SER A 135 -3.42 9.70 -6.89
CA SER A 135 -3.05 10.29 -5.60
C SER A 135 -3.90 11.55 -5.36
N PRO A 136 -4.29 11.91 -4.12
CA PRO A 136 -5.13 13.07 -3.80
C PRO A 136 -4.65 14.42 -4.39
N ASP A 137 -3.46 14.45 -4.98
CA ASP A 137 -2.74 15.64 -5.40
C ASP A 137 -2.62 15.84 -6.92
N SER A 138 -3.29 15.08 -7.79
CA SER A 138 -3.11 15.26 -9.25
C SER A 138 -3.75 16.52 -9.84
N GLY A 139 -4.17 17.48 -9.02
CA GLY A 139 -4.84 18.70 -9.49
C GLY A 139 -4.97 19.78 -8.43
N ARG A 140 -3.87 20.20 -7.79
CA ARG A 140 -3.80 21.56 -7.25
C ARG A 140 -3.77 22.52 -8.44
N VAL A 141 -4.94 22.92 -8.94
CA VAL A 141 -5.04 24.14 -9.73
C VAL A 141 -4.79 25.27 -8.74
N GLU A 142 -3.64 25.94 -8.87
CA GLU A 142 -3.38 27.23 -8.24
C GLU A 142 -4.44 28.23 -8.72
N GLN A 143 -5.59 28.23 -8.05
CA GLN A 143 -6.48 29.36 -8.07
C GLN A 143 -5.86 30.39 -7.13
N ASN A 144 -5.72 31.64 -7.59
CA ASN A 144 -5.27 32.77 -6.78
C ASN A 144 -6.15 32.89 -5.52
N VAL A 145 -5.68 32.35 -4.38
CA VAL A 145 -6.45 32.30 -3.13
C VAL A 145 -6.02 33.42 -2.20
N SER A 146 -6.98 34.21 -1.71
CA SER A 146 -6.80 35.20 -0.67
C SER A 146 -6.57 34.53 0.70
N CYS A 147 -5.70 35.10 1.54
CA CYS A 147 -5.36 34.59 2.88
C CYS A 147 -6.55 34.36 3.83
N SER A 148 -7.74 34.89 3.53
CA SER A 148 -8.98 34.75 4.30
C SER A 148 -9.67 33.37 4.21
N MET A 149 -9.13 32.40 3.48
CA MET A 149 -9.79 31.12 3.14
C MET A 149 -9.25 29.88 3.90
N HIS A 150 -8.39 30.05 4.90
CA HIS A 150 -7.78 28.92 5.65
C HIS A 150 -8.39 28.77 7.04
N GLY A 151 -8.70 27.53 7.44
CA GLY A 151 -9.10 27.15 8.79
C GLY A 151 -7.92 26.59 9.60
N VAL A 152 -8.00 26.68 10.92
CA VAL A 152 -6.92 26.22 11.82
C VAL A 152 -7.50 25.36 12.95
N ASN A 153 -7.16 24.07 12.93
CA ASN A 153 -7.46 23.15 14.03
C ASN A 153 -6.36 23.25 15.11
N THR A 154 -6.75 23.09 16.37
CA THR A 154 -5.81 22.98 17.51
C THR A 154 -5.82 21.54 18.02
N VAL A 155 -4.63 20.94 18.16
CA VAL A 155 -4.49 19.53 18.52
C VAL A 155 -3.58 19.40 19.73
N GLY A 156 -4.07 18.78 20.80
CA GLY A 156 -3.28 18.41 21.98
C GLY A 156 -3.11 16.90 22.08
N ILE A 157 -1.90 16.40 22.35
CA ILE A 157 -1.62 14.97 22.53
C ILE A 157 -1.04 14.72 23.93
N ILE A 158 -1.68 13.85 24.70
CA ILE A 158 -1.14 13.29 25.95
C ILE A 158 -0.62 11.89 25.67
N ARG A 159 0.63 11.62 26.07
CA ARG A 159 1.25 10.30 25.97
C ARG A 159 0.84 9.41 27.13
N ALA A 160 0.47 8.17 26.85
CA ALA A 160 0.05 7.22 27.87
C ALA A 160 1.23 6.73 28.72
N PRO A 161 1.16 6.81 30.07
CA PRO A 161 2.24 6.37 30.95
C PRO A 161 2.48 4.86 30.93
N ARG A 162 1.48 4.04 30.56
CA ARG A 162 1.60 2.58 30.42
C ARG A 162 1.48 2.09 28.98
N GLY A 163 1.33 3.00 28.02
CA GLY A 163 1.24 2.67 26.60
C GLY A 163 2.63 2.64 25.96
N ASP A 164 2.80 1.84 24.91
CA ASP A 164 3.99 1.85 24.06
C ASP A 164 3.92 2.90 22.93
N GLY A 165 2.96 3.82 23.01
CA GLY A 165 2.68 4.86 22.01
C GLY A 165 2.09 4.34 20.69
N LYS A 166 1.70 3.05 20.60
CA LYS A 166 1.19 2.47 19.36
C LYS A 166 -0.30 2.64 19.14
N GLU A 167 -1.08 2.90 20.18
CA GLU A 167 -2.53 3.10 20.06
C GLU A 167 -2.94 4.43 20.67
N ALA A 168 -3.97 5.05 20.09
CA ALA A 168 -4.52 6.32 20.55
C ALA A 168 -6.05 6.32 20.58
N ILE A 169 -6.64 7.22 21.37
CA ILE A 169 -8.07 7.56 21.38
C ILE A 169 -8.20 9.04 21.03
N ALA A 170 -9.12 9.38 20.12
CA ALA A 170 -9.37 10.76 19.74
C ALA A 170 -10.61 11.33 20.45
N LEU A 171 -10.46 12.52 21.02
CA LEU A 171 -11.53 13.35 21.55
C LEU A 171 -11.68 14.55 20.61
N VAL A 172 -12.89 14.78 20.09
CA VAL A 172 -13.14 15.85 19.12
C VAL A 172 -14.17 16.83 19.68
N THR A 173 -13.86 18.12 19.57
CA THR A 173 -14.78 19.20 19.93
C THR A 173 -14.80 20.25 18.81
N PRO A 174 -15.93 20.42 18.11
CA PRO A 174 -16.07 21.48 17.12
C PRO A 174 -16.18 22.86 17.80
N ILE A 175 -15.51 23.87 17.23
CA ILE A 175 -15.59 25.27 17.67
C ILE A 175 -15.65 26.20 16.45
N ASN A 176 -16.51 27.21 16.50
CA ASN A 176 -16.47 28.28 15.51
C ASN A 176 -15.46 29.35 15.94
N SER A 177 -14.31 29.38 15.29
CA SER A 177 -13.21 30.29 15.65
C SER A 177 -13.55 31.78 15.51
N SER A 178 -14.52 32.13 14.64
CA SER A 178 -14.97 33.51 14.41
C SER A 178 -15.93 34.05 15.48
N LYS A 179 -16.77 33.18 16.06
CA LYS A 179 -17.74 33.52 17.08
C LYS A 179 -18.05 32.29 17.93
N VAL A 180 -17.41 32.19 19.09
CA VAL A 180 -17.57 31.05 19.99
C VAL A 180 -18.94 31.15 20.67
N ASN A 181 -19.82 30.19 20.39
CA ASN A 181 -21.11 30.09 21.07
C ASN A 181 -20.92 29.58 22.52
N PRO A 182 -21.76 29.99 23.49
CA PRO A 182 -21.66 29.50 24.87
C PRO A 182 -21.69 27.97 24.96
N ASN A 183 -22.52 27.32 24.13
CA ASN A 183 -22.64 25.86 24.08
C ASN A 183 -21.38 25.17 23.53
N GLU A 184 -20.71 25.78 22.55
CA GLU A 184 -19.40 25.32 22.06
C GLU A 184 -18.32 25.47 23.15
N ALA A 185 -18.34 26.60 23.88
CA ALA A 185 -17.46 26.80 25.03
C ALA A 185 -17.71 25.74 26.12
N PHE A 186 -18.97 25.42 26.44
CA PHE A 186 -19.31 24.33 27.36
C PHE A 186 -18.84 22.97 26.86
N SER A 187 -18.93 22.69 25.55
CA SER A 187 -18.40 21.47 24.94
C SER A 187 -16.90 21.33 25.16
N LEU A 188 -16.15 22.43 25.00
CA LEU A 188 -14.72 22.52 25.29
C LEU A 188 -14.42 22.37 26.79
N GLY A 189 -15.24 22.92 27.68
CA GLY A 189 -15.09 22.75 29.13
C GLY A 189 -15.26 21.29 29.58
N ILE A 190 -16.22 20.57 28.98
CA ILE A 190 -16.41 19.13 29.23
C ILE A 190 -15.18 18.35 28.73
N ALA A 191 -14.73 18.61 27.51
CA ALA A 191 -13.56 17.95 26.95
C ALA A 191 -12.28 18.25 27.74
N TYR A 192 -12.10 19.50 28.19
CA TYR A 192 -10.98 19.89 29.05
C TYR A 192 -10.97 19.13 30.37
N SER A 193 -12.13 18.97 31.01
CA SER A 193 -12.25 18.21 32.27
C SER A 193 -11.82 16.76 32.09
N VAL A 194 -12.23 16.13 30.99
CA VAL A 194 -11.86 14.76 30.64
C VAL A 194 -10.36 14.66 30.30
N PHE A 195 -9.85 15.59 29.51
CA PHE A 195 -8.45 15.61 29.09
C PHE A 195 -7.49 15.86 30.28
N SER A 196 -7.87 16.75 31.21
CA SER A 196 -7.14 17.00 32.46
C SER A 196 -7.09 15.75 33.35
N LEU A 197 -8.21 15.02 33.48
CA LEU A 197 -8.24 13.75 34.19
C LEU A 197 -7.30 12.72 33.56
N PHE A 198 -7.30 12.59 32.23
CA PHE A 198 -6.45 11.63 31.53
C PHE A 198 -4.95 11.89 31.68
N ASN A 199 -4.53 13.14 31.85
CA ASN A 199 -3.14 13.46 32.13
C ASN A 199 -2.67 12.97 33.52
N ARG A 200 -3.58 12.90 34.50
CA ARG A 200 -3.23 12.59 35.90
C ARG A 200 -3.27 11.09 36.22
N VAL A 201 -3.91 10.28 35.38
CA VAL A 201 -4.17 8.87 35.70
C VAL A 201 -3.01 7.96 35.27
N PRO A 202 -2.45 7.14 36.18
CA PRO A 202 -1.31 6.28 35.87
C PRO A 202 -1.69 4.99 35.13
N TRP A 203 -2.98 4.70 34.96
CA TRP A 203 -3.48 3.47 34.34
C TRP A 203 -3.77 3.60 32.84
N LEU A 204 -3.60 4.79 32.27
CA LEU A 204 -3.82 5.03 30.85
C LEU A 204 -2.81 4.25 30.00
N ALA A 205 -3.32 3.44 29.07
CA ALA A 205 -2.55 2.55 28.21
C ALA A 205 -2.53 2.97 26.72
N LYS A 206 -3.30 4.00 26.35
CA LYS A 206 -3.41 4.53 24.98
C LYS A 206 -3.26 6.04 24.99
N ASP A 207 -2.54 6.60 24.02
CA ASP A 207 -2.37 8.05 23.88
C ASP A 207 -3.74 8.71 23.71
N VAL A 208 -3.90 9.93 24.21
CA VAL A 208 -5.15 10.69 24.06
C VAL A 208 -4.88 11.89 23.19
N ILE A 209 -5.61 11.97 22.08
CA ILE A 209 -5.59 13.11 21.15
C ILE A 209 -6.83 13.94 21.43
N TRP A 210 -6.68 15.23 21.68
CA TRP A 210 -7.79 16.18 21.70
C TRP A 210 -7.70 17.10 20.49
N LEU A 211 -8.60 16.88 19.53
CA LEU A 211 -8.76 17.68 18.32
C LEU A 211 -9.87 18.71 18.53
N VAL A 212 -9.49 19.98 18.56
CA VAL A 212 -10.43 21.10 18.47
C VAL A 212 -10.56 21.49 17.01
N ALA A 213 -11.71 21.16 16.42
CA ALA A 213 -11.96 21.29 14.98
C ALA A 213 -12.64 22.63 14.65
N ASP A 214 -12.10 23.38 13.70
CA ASP A 214 -12.62 24.69 13.30
C ASP A 214 -13.89 24.57 12.45
N SER A 215 -15.04 24.63 13.10
CA SER A 215 -16.36 24.40 12.49
C SER A 215 -16.81 25.54 11.58
N GLN A 216 -16.11 26.69 11.56
CA GLN A 216 -16.37 27.78 10.61
C GLN A 216 -16.38 27.27 9.16
N PHE A 217 -15.54 26.29 8.86
CA PHE A 217 -15.36 25.71 7.52
C PHE A 217 -16.12 24.39 7.34
N GLY A 218 -16.99 24.03 8.29
CA GLY A 218 -17.78 22.80 8.35
C GLY A 218 -17.21 21.79 9.34
N GLU A 219 -18.07 21.26 10.23
CA GLU A 219 -17.69 20.31 11.30
C GLU A 219 -17.00 19.04 10.73
N TYR A 220 -17.58 18.45 9.67
CA TYR A 220 -16.99 17.30 8.99
C TYR A 220 -15.69 17.67 8.27
N ALA A 221 -15.67 18.80 7.55
CA ALA A 221 -14.55 19.20 6.72
C ALA A 221 -13.27 19.41 7.54
N ALA A 222 -13.39 20.09 8.68
CA ALA A 222 -12.28 20.35 9.59
C ALA A 222 -11.66 19.05 10.13
N VAL A 223 -12.49 18.10 10.54
CA VAL A 223 -12.03 16.79 11.05
C VAL A 223 -11.44 15.95 9.93
N SER A 224 -12.09 15.90 8.75
CA SER A 224 -11.64 15.12 7.60
C SER A 224 -10.27 15.58 7.06
N ALA A 225 -10.01 16.89 7.07
CA ALA A 225 -8.73 17.45 6.65
C ALA A 225 -7.60 17.03 7.60
N TRP A 226 -7.84 17.12 8.92
CA TRP A 226 -6.85 16.68 9.89
C TRP A 226 -6.61 15.17 9.83
N LEU A 227 -7.65 14.36 9.66
CA LEU A 227 -7.50 12.91 9.53
C LEU A 227 -6.69 12.53 8.28
N ARG A 228 -6.89 13.25 7.16
CA ARG A 228 -6.09 13.07 5.94
C ARG A 228 -4.62 13.26 6.24
N ASP A 229 -4.27 14.39 6.83
CA ASP A 229 -2.89 14.72 7.18
C ASP A 229 -2.36 13.88 8.34
N TYR A 230 -3.23 13.23 9.13
CA TYR A 230 -2.90 12.25 10.18
C TYR A 230 -2.63 10.85 9.64
N HIS A 231 -3.13 10.49 8.46
CA HIS A 231 -2.89 9.18 7.84
C HIS A 231 -1.86 9.23 6.71
N THR A 232 -1.78 10.32 5.93
CA THR A 232 -0.82 10.53 4.84
C THR A 232 0.09 11.74 5.10
N PRO A 233 1.19 11.57 5.85
CA PRO A 233 2.04 12.69 6.22
C PRO A 233 2.89 13.04 5.01
N VAL A 234 2.82 14.29 4.56
CA VAL A 234 3.82 14.82 3.62
C VAL A 234 5.07 15.09 4.43
N PHE A 235 6.00 14.13 4.46
CA PHE A 235 7.34 14.36 4.99
C PHE A 235 8.17 15.12 3.94
N SER A 236 7.82 16.38 3.67
CA SER A 236 8.74 17.28 3.01
C SER A 236 9.86 17.59 4.00
N GLY A 237 11.03 17.03 3.75
CA GLY A 237 12.27 17.50 4.36
C GLY A 237 12.58 18.88 3.83
N LEU A 238 11.89 19.90 4.34
CA LEU A 238 12.25 21.30 4.20
C LEU A 238 11.43 22.10 5.23
N GLY A 239 12.02 22.36 6.39
CA GLY A 239 11.71 23.63 7.05
C GLY A 239 12.07 24.74 6.06
N THR A 240 11.21 25.75 5.95
CA THR A 240 11.33 26.97 5.13
C THR A 240 10.93 26.91 3.64
N LEU A 241 9.80 26.30 3.31
CA LEU A 241 8.95 26.78 2.21
C LEU A 241 7.52 26.97 2.76
N ASP A 242 6.88 28.09 2.45
CA ASP A 242 5.55 28.57 2.91
C ASP A 242 5.52 29.66 3.99
N ALA A 243 6.64 30.32 4.30
CA ALA A 243 6.63 31.53 5.13
C ALA A 243 6.32 32.85 4.37
N GLU A 244 6.26 32.84 3.03
CA GLU A 244 6.23 34.09 2.23
C GLU A 244 4.92 34.44 1.50
N MET A 245 3.81 33.71 1.68
CA MET A 245 2.56 34.04 0.95
C MET A 245 1.40 34.63 1.75
N CYS A 246 1.57 34.97 3.04
CA CYS A 246 0.61 35.79 3.78
C CYS A 246 1.31 36.67 4.84
N PRO A 247 1.29 38.02 4.72
CA PRO A 247 2.07 38.93 5.57
C PRO A 247 1.53 39.12 7.00
N GLU A 248 0.55 38.34 7.46
CA GLU A 248 0.08 38.35 8.86
C GLU A 248 0.83 37.34 9.75
N SER A 249 1.72 36.51 9.18
CA SER A 249 2.57 35.55 9.90
C SER A 249 3.59 36.21 10.84
N ASN A 250 3.94 37.48 10.62
CA ASN A 250 4.88 38.20 11.48
C ASN A 250 4.39 38.45 12.92
N ASN A 251 3.10 38.26 13.20
CA ASN A 251 2.57 38.44 14.56
C ASN A 251 2.59 37.17 15.43
N LEU A 252 2.91 35.99 14.86
CA LEU A 252 3.20 34.77 15.64
C LEU A 252 4.71 34.63 15.94
N TYR A 253 5.58 35.19 15.10
CA TYR A 253 7.03 35.18 15.30
C TYR A 253 7.51 36.16 16.37
N GLY A 254 6.76 37.23 16.66
CA GLY A 254 7.13 38.25 17.65
C GLY A 254 6.86 37.93 19.12
N MET A 255 6.45 36.71 19.48
CA MET A 255 6.05 36.39 20.87
C MET A 255 6.77 35.18 21.50
N ASN A 256 7.78 34.62 20.84
CA ASN A 256 8.65 33.60 21.44
C ASN A 256 9.62 34.17 22.49
N GLU A 257 9.73 35.49 22.66
CA GLU A 257 10.68 36.08 23.61
C GLU A 257 10.17 36.20 25.05
N ASN A 258 8.88 35.96 25.34
CA ASN A 258 8.32 36.22 26.68
C ASN A 258 7.63 35.03 27.38
N LEU A 259 7.73 33.79 26.87
CA LEU A 259 7.25 32.60 27.58
C LEU A 259 8.41 31.75 28.11
N SER A 260 8.91 32.12 29.29
CA SER A 260 9.76 31.29 30.12
C SER A 260 8.93 30.23 30.86
N THR A 261 8.64 29.11 30.20
CA THR A 261 8.25 27.85 30.88
C THR A 261 8.42 26.69 29.90
N GLU A 262 9.11 25.63 30.35
CA GLU A 262 9.62 24.48 29.57
C GLU A 262 8.53 23.55 28.97
N GLY A 263 7.57 24.08 28.21
CA GLY A 263 6.56 23.31 27.46
C GLY A 263 6.53 23.74 25.99
N ALA A 264 7.28 23.02 25.15
CA ALA A 264 7.53 23.41 23.76
C ALA A 264 6.28 23.32 22.86
N ILE A 265 5.76 24.48 22.42
CA ILE A 265 4.83 24.59 21.29
C ILE A 265 5.66 24.37 20.02
N TYR A 266 5.44 23.26 19.31
CA TYR A 266 6.20 22.89 18.11
C TYR A 266 5.42 23.25 16.83
N ASP A 267 6.11 23.86 15.86
CA ASP A 267 5.55 24.28 14.56
C ASP A 267 5.42 23.13 13.53
N GLY A 268 5.30 21.88 13.98
CA GLY A 268 5.28 20.69 13.13
C GLY A 268 4.10 19.76 13.42
N PHE A 269 3.57 19.10 12.38
CA PHE A 269 2.47 18.13 12.50
C PHE A 269 2.85 16.96 13.42
N LYS A 270 2.14 16.77 14.53
CA LYS A 270 2.39 15.70 15.52
C LYS A 270 1.40 14.56 15.38
N ARG A 271 1.87 13.34 15.64
CA ARG A 271 1.06 12.11 15.59
C ARG A 271 1.18 11.30 16.87
N ALA A 272 0.12 10.57 17.17
CA ALA A 272 0.10 9.51 18.17
C ALA A 272 0.03 8.13 17.46
N GLY A 273 -0.18 7.08 18.23
CA GLY A 273 -0.42 5.74 17.72
C GLY A 273 -1.63 5.62 16.80
N THR A 274 -1.90 4.40 16.31
CA THR A 274 -3.11 4.12 15.52
C THR A 274 -4.36 4.41 16.34
N MET A 275 -5.27 5.22 15.80
CA MET A 275 -6.52 5.56 16.49
C MET A 275 -7.41 4.33 16.60
N ALA A 276 -7.74 3.96 17.83
CA ALA A 276 -8.61 2.82 18.13
C ALA A 276 -10.09 3.21 18.16
N ALA A 277 -10.40 4.42 18.64
CA ALA A 277 -11.76 4.96 18.71
C ALA A 277 -11.73 6.49 18.77
N ALA A 278 -12.85 7.12 18.43
CA ALA A 278 -13.05 8.56 18.55
C ALA A 278 -14.36 8.92 19.25
N LEU A 279 -14.33 9.96 20.08
CA LEU A 279 -15.50 10.50 20.77
C LEU A 279 -15.66 11.97 20.43
N VAL A 280 -16.77 12.35 19.81
CA VAL A 280 -17.10 13.76 19.59
C VAL A 280 -18.04 14.24 20.70
N ILE A 281 -17.68 15.33 21.38
CA ILE A 281 -18.51 15.94 22.44
C ILE A 281 -19.09 17.26 21.92
N LYS A 282 -20.41 17.40 22.04
CA LYS A 282 -21.17 18.60 21.65
C LYS A 282 -22.26 18.90 22.67
N VAL A 283 -22.56 20.18 22.86
CA VAL A 283 -23.72 20.67 23.61
C VAL A 283 -24.68 21.31 22.61
N ALA A 284 -25.93 20.86 22.58
CA ALA A 284 -26.95 21.35 21.65
C ALA A 284 -27.38 22.78 21.98
N ASP A 285 -27.82 23.51 20.96
CA ASP A 285 -28.55 24.76 21.14
C ASP A 285 -29.92 24.52 21.79
N GLN A 286 -30.39 25.52 22.54
CA GLN A 286 -31.57 25.45 23.41
C GLN A 286 -32.71 24.62 22.80
N SER A 287 -33.00 23.45 23.36
CA SER A 287 -34.15 22.66 22.95
C SER A 287 -35.41 23.22 23.62
N GLU A 288 -36.52 23.31 22.89
CA GLU A 288 -37.86 23.62 23.44
C GLU A 288 -38.39 22.57 24.45
N GLN A 289 -37.54 21.62 24.89
CA GLN A 289 -37.94 20.47 25.69
C GLN A 289 -37.46 20.59 27.14
N PHE A 290 -38.36 20.28 28.07
CA PHE A 290 -38.25 20.51 29.51
C PHE A 290 -37.30 19.56 30.29
N GLU A 291 -36.37 18.86 29.64
CA GLU A 291 -35.56 17.79 30.26
C GLU A 291 -34.13 17.65 29.73
N ASP A 292 -33.20 17.27 30.62
CA ASP A 292 -31.82 16.94 30.26
C ASP A 292 -31.78 15.69 29.38
N GLY A 293 -31.23 15.83 28.17
CA GLY A 293 -31.16 14.77 27.16
C GLY A 293 -29.73 14.50 26.69
N LEU A 294 -29.45 13.25 26.34
CA LEU A 294 -28.24 12.86 25.61
C LEU A 294 -28.64 12.23 24.27
N SER A 295 -28.32 12.88 23.17
CA SER A 295 -28.46 12.32 21.84
C SER A 295 -27.15 11.62 21.46
N ILE A 296 -27.25 10.38 20.98
CA ILE A 296 -26.10 9.61 20.50
C ILE A 296 -26.25 9.45 19.00
N TYR A 297 -25.32 10.04 18.24
CA TYR A 297 -25.20 9.83 16.81
C TYR A 297 -24.05 8.88 16.55
N ALA A 298 -24.31 7.87 15.72
CA ALA A 298 -23.37 6.79 15.44
C ALA A 298 -23.47 6.43 13.96
N GLU A 299 -22.33 6.24 13.34
CA GLU A 299 -22.19 5.81 11.96
C GLU A 299 -20.98 4.89 11.91
N ALA A 300 -21.03 3.81 11.11
CA ALA A 300 -19.85 2.99 10.88
C ALA A 300 -19.59 2.79 9.40
N SER A 301 -18.41 2.25 9.12
CA SER A 301 -18.04 1.79 7.79
C SER A 301 -19.10 0.81 7.28
N ASN A 302 -19.60 1.04 6.07
CA ASN A 302 -20.39 0.06 5.31
C ASN A 302 -21.80 -0.27 5.86
N GLY A 303 -22.42 0.65 6.60
CA GLY A 303 -23.75 0.40 7.20
C GLY A 303 -23.72 -0.60 8.36
N GLN A 304 -22.54 -0.96 8.85
CA GLN A 304 -22.39 -1.63 10.15
C GLN A 304 -22.64 -0.57 11.25
N MET A 305 -23.09 -0.96 12.44
CA MET A 305 -23.06 -0.05 13.60
C MET A 305 -21.64 -0.04 14.18
N PRO A 306 -21.14 1.10 14.72
CA PRO A 306 -19.84 1.11 15.40
C PRO A 306 -19.92 0.17 16.60
N ASN A 307 -18.76 -0.21 17.15
CA ASN A 307 -18.70 -1.19 18.23
C ASN A 307 -19.88 -1.04 19.22
N LEU A 308 -20.79 -2.01 19.21
CA LEU A 308 -22.05 -1.93 19.96
C LEU A 308 -21.76 -1.76 21.46
N ASP A 309 -20.60 -2.21 21.95
CA ASP A 309 -20.14 -1.97 23.31
C ASP A 309 -19.98 -0.47 23.59
N LEU A 310 -19.46 0.32 22.66
CA LEU A 310 -19.29 1.77 22.80
C LEU A 310 -20.66 2.48 22.96
N ILE A 311 -21.65 2.13 22.13
CA ILE A 311 -23.01 2.68 22.21
C ILE A 311 -23.72 2.19 23.48
N ASN A 312 -23.67 0.89 23.76
CA ASN A 312 -24.36 0.27 24.89
C ASN A 312 -23.83 0.79 26.23
N VAL A 313 -22.52 0.99 26.37
CA VAL A 313 -21.91 1.52 27.60
C VAL A 313 -22.38 2.95 27.86
N VAL A 314 -22.37 3.83 26.85
CA VAL A 314 -22.85 5.21 27.02
C VAL A 314 -24.34 5.23 27.36
N ASN A 315 -25.15 4.45 26.64
CA ASN A 315 -26.58 4.36 26.89
C ASN A 315 -26.88 3.83 28.31
N TYR A 316 -26.19 2.77 28.75
CA TYR A 316 -26.35 2.23 30.10
C TYR A 316 -25.99 3.26 31.17
N LEU A 317 -24.85 3.95 31.03
CA LEU A 317 -24.41 4.97 31.98
C LEU A 317 -25.38 6.17 32.04
N ALA A 318 -25.86 6.62 30.90
CA ALA A 318 -26.80 7.74 30.81
C ALA A 318 -28.15 7.39 31.45
N VAL A 319 -28.74 6.23 31.12
CA VAL A 319 -30.07 5.84 31.59
C VAL A 319 -30.04 5.33 33.03
N HIS A 320 -29.16 4.38 33.36
CA HIS A 320 -29.19 3.69 34.66
C HIS A 320 -28.45 4.43 35.77
N ARG A 321 -27.43 5.24 35.44
CA ARG A 321 -26.62 5.94 36.45
C ARG A 321 -27.00 7.41 36.62
N GLN A 322 -27.28 8.11 35.53
CA GLN A 322 -27.51 9.56 35.54
C GLN A 322 -28.99 9.94 35.31
N GLY A 323 -29.86 8.99 34.94
CA GLY A 323 -31.27 9.26 34.67
C GLY A 323 -31.52 10.16 33.46
N LEU A 324 -30.54 10.28 32.55
CA LEU A 324 -30.65 11.08 31.34
C LEU A 324 -31.55 10.39 30.30
N ARG A 325 -32.35 11.18 29.58
CA ARG A 325 -33.14 10.65 28.47
C ARG A 325 -32.25 10.49 27.24
N VAL A 326 -32.04 9.25 26.80
CA VAL A 326 -31.33 8.98 25.54
C VAL A 326 -32.32 9.07 24.37
N LYS A 327 -32.00 9.92 23.38
CA LYS A 327 -32.79 10.04 22.15
C LYS A 327 -32.01 9.43 20.98
N VAL A 328 -32.69 8.56 20.24
CA VAL A 328 -32.28 8.08 18.92
C VAL A 328 -33.29 8.63 17.92
N GLU A 329 -32.84 9.13 16.77
CA GLU A 329 -33.73 9.65 15.73
C GLU A 329 -34.79 8.62 15.28
N LYS A 330 -35.99 9.10 14.95
CA LYS A 330 -37.14 8.27 14.57
C LYS A 330 -37.93 8.94 13.45
N PHE A 331 -38.54 8.12 12.59
CA PHE A 331 -39.55 8.62 11.66
C PHE A 331 -40.89 8.77 12.34
N TRP A 332 -41.26 10.02 12.60
CA TRP A 332 -42.56 10.38 13.19
C TRP A 332 -43.76 9.96 12.31
N SER A 333 -43.57 9.87 10.99
CA SER A 333 -44.58 9.42 10.02
C SER A 333 -44.98 7.95 10.20
N LEU A 334 -44.08 7.09 10.70
CA LEU A 334 -44.35 5.67 10.93
C LEU A 334 -45.12 5.41 12.24
N LEU A 335 -45.09 6.34 13.20
CA LEU A 335 -45.77 6.20 14.49
C LEU A 335 -47.31 6.18 14.36
N GLY A 336 -47.86 6.80 13.30
CA GLY A 336 -49.31 6.90 13.07
C GLY A 336 -49.91 5.83 12.14
N VAL A 337 -49.13 4.83 11.72
CA VAL A 337 -49.53 3.91 10.65
C VAL A 337 -50.41 2.77 11.16
N LYS A 338 -51.65 2.69 10.66
CA LYS A 338 -52.67 1.73 11.13
C LYS A 338 -52.25 0.26 11.04
N TRP A 339 -51.61 -0.18 9.94
CA TRP A 339 -51.21 -1.59 9.79
C TRP A 339 -50.11 -2.01 10.76
N LEU A 340 -49.20 -1.08 11.10
CA LEU A 340 -48.11 -1.32 12.04
C LEU A 340 -48.65 -1.44 13.47
N ASN A 341 -49.66 -0.63 13.82
CA ASN A 341 -50.36 -0.75 15.10
C ASN A 341 -51.06 -2.11 15.24
N THR A 342 -51.77 -2.56 14.20
CA THR A 342 -52.41 -3.90 14.20
C THR A 342 -51.40 -5.04 14.37
N LEU A 343 -50.21 -4.94 13.76
CA LEU A 343 -49.15 -5.93 13.97
C LEU A 343 -48.58 -5.89 15.39
N GLY A 344 -48.40 -4.70 15.96
CA GLY A 344 -47.99 -4.53 17.35
C GLY A 344 -48.94 -5.23 18.31
N GLU A 345 -50.25 -5.02 18.14
CA GLU A 345 -51.31 -5.66 18.93
C GLU A 345 -51.30 -7.19 18.78
N ILE A 346 -51.05 -7.70 17.56
CA ILE A 346 -50.92 -9.14 17.30
C ILE A 346 -49.72 -9.73 18.06
N PHE A 347 -48.55 -9.07 18.03
CA PHE A 347 -47.35 -9.53 18.74
C PHE A 347 -47.49 -9.43 20.26
N GLU A 348 -48.19 -8.42 20.76
CA GLU A 348 -48.53 -8.30 22.18
C GLU A 348 -49.44 -9.45 22.63
N SER A 349 -50.49 -9.75 21.85
CA SER A 349 -51.40 -10.89 22.10
C SER A 349 -50.68 -12.25 22.05
N LEU A 350 -49.82 -12.47 21.06
CA LEU A 350 -48.96 -13.65 20.96
C LEU A 350 -48.01 -13.78 22.15
N GLY A 351 -47.49 -12.65 22.66
CA GLY A 351 -46.68 -12.60 23.88
C GLY A 351 -47.45 -13.07 25.11
N HIS A 352 -48.68 -12.58 25.29
CA HIS A 352 -49.55 -13.02 26.38
C HIS A 352 -49.89 -14.51 26.28
N PHE A 353 -50.18 -15.01 25.09
CA PHE A 353 -50.43 -16.44 24.85
C PHE A 353 -49.18 -17.30 25.08
N SER A 354 -48.01 -16.82 24.67
CA SER A 354 -46.73 -17.51 24.94
C SER A 354 -46.47 -17.63 26.45
N ARG A 355 -46.73 -16.57 27.22
CA ARG A 355 -46.56 -16.59 28.69
C ARG A 355 -47.59 -17.47 29.39
N SER A 356 -48.78 -17.66 28.82
CA SER A 356 -49.77 -18.59 29.37
C SER A 356 -49.40 -20.06 29.14
N LEU A 357 -48.63 -20.37 28.08
CA LEU A 357 -48.08 -21.70 27.83
C LEU A 357 -46.85 -22.01 28.70
N ASN A 358 -45.94 -21.05 28.85
CA ASN A 358 -44.80 -21.17 29.74
C ASN A 358 -44.41 -19.79 30.30
N PRO A 359 -44.48 -19.58 31.62
CA PRO A 359 -44.18 -18.27 32.23
C PRO A 359 -42.72 -17.81 32.03
N ASP A 360 -41.78 -18.72 31.78
CA ASP A 360 -40.38 -18.39 31.51
C ASP A 360 -40.16 -17.85 30.08
N TRP A 361 -41.14 -18.00 29.18
CA TRP A 361 -41.05 -17.49 27.82
C TRP A 361 -41.27 -15.97 27.80
N LYS A 362 -40.15 -15.24 27.84
CA LYS A 362 -40.08 -13.79 27.60
C LYS A 362 -40.27 -13.44 26.11
N PHE A 363 -41.34 -13.93 25.49
CA PHE A 363 -41.74 -13.59 24.12
C PHE A 363 -42.83 -12.51 24.16
N GLY A 364 -42.77 -11.55 23.25
CA GLY A 364 -43.74 -10.45 23.13
C GLY A 364 -43.27 -9.10 23.66
N ILE A 365 -43.72 -8.05 22.99
CA ILE A 365 -43.40 -6.64 23.23
C ILE A 365 -44.71 -5.83 23.20
N PRO A 366 -44.90 -4.82 24.06
CA PRO A 366 -46.07 -3.94 24.00
C PRO A 366 -46.24 -3.30 22.61
N ALA A 367 -47.47 -3.09 22.14
CA ALA A 367 -47.71 -2.55 20.80
C ALA A 367 -46.99 -1.20 20.56
N ASN A 368 -47.02 -0.29 21.55
CA ASN A 368 -46.33 1.00 21.48
C ASN A 368 -44.81 0.86 21.31
N ASP A 369 -44.20 -0.09 22.01
CA ASP A 369 -42.76 -0.38 21.89
C ASP A 369 -42.40 -0.97 20.54
N TYR A 370 -43.28 -1.80 19.99
CA TYR A 370 -43.07 -2.42 18.70
C TYR A 370 -43.11 -1.36 17.59
N ILE A 371 -44.06 -0.43 17.65
CA ILE A 371 -44.20 0.69 16.72
C ILE A 371 -42.97 1.60 16.81
N GLU A 372 -42.58 1.98 18.03
CA GLU A 372 -41.42 2.84 18.27
C GLU A 372 -40.12 2.17 17.81
N GLY A 373 -39.91 0.89 18.14
CA GLY A 373 -38.76 0.12 17.69
C GLY A 373 -38.70 -0.07 16.18
N SER A 374 -39.84 -0.25 15.52
CA SER A 374 -39.94 -0.33 14.05
C SER A 374 -39.61 1.01 13.39
N ALA A 375 -40.10 2.13 13.94
CA ALA A 375 -39.80 3.46 13.44
C ALA A 375 -38.32 3.82 13.59
N THR A 376 -37.70 3.44 14.70
CA THR A 376 -36.25 3.61 14.93
C THR A 376 -35.43 2.73 13.99
N LEU A 377 -35.79 1.45 13.81
CA LEU A 377 -35.10 0.55 12.89
C LEU A 377 -35.17 1.05 11.44
N ALA A 378 -36.34 1.50 11.00
CA ALA A 378 -36.52 2.07 9.67
C ALA A 378 -35.71 3.36 9.46
N SER A 379 -35.67 4.24 10.47
CA SER A 379 -34.84 5.46 10.45
C SER A 379 -33.35 5.14 10.39
N SER A 380 -32.90 4.15 11.16
CA SER A 380 -31.52 3.69 11.14
C SER A 380 -31.14 3.09 9.78
N LEU A 381 -31.95 2.18 9.23
CA LEU A 381 -31.68 1.57 7.93
C LEU A 381 -31.71 2.59 6.79
N TYR A 382 -32.60 3.58 6.84
CA TYR A 382 -32.65 4.65 5.86
C TYR A 382 -31.39 5.53 5.91
N ASN A 383 -31.03 6.05 7.08
CA ASN A 383 -29.84 6.90 7.23
C ASN A 383 -28.55 6.15 6.87
N GLN A 384 -28.45 4.87 7.23
CA GLN A 384 -27.33 3.99 6.82
C GLN A 384 -27.30 3.74 5.32
N ALA A 385 -28.46 3.53 4.68
CA ALA A 385 -28.55 3.33 3.24
C ALA A 385 -28.21 4.60 2.44
N LEU A 386 -28.45 5.79 3.02
CA LEU A 386 -28.08 7.08 2.42
C LEU A 386 -26.57 7.35 2.48
N GLY A 387 -25.88 6.88 3.53
CA GLY A 387 -24.43 7.07 3.68
C GLY A 387 -23.98 8.53 3.86
N VAL A 388 -24.91 9.43 4.19
CA VAL A 388 -24.63 10.83 4.54
C VAL A 388 -24.28 10.88 6.03
N PRO A 389 -23.14 11.48 6.43
CA PRO A 389 -22.78 11.50 7.83
C PRO A 389 -23.70 12.39 8.62
N THR A 390 -24.11 11.87 9.77
CA THR A 390 -25.02 12.56 10.69
C THR A 390 -24.28 13.53 11.62
N GLY A 391 -22.95 13.60 11.52
CA GLY A 391 -22.12 14.52 12.29
C GLY A 391 -20.61 14.38 11.99
N PRO A 392 -19.75 15.08 12.76
CA PRO A 392 -18.28 15.05 12.58
C PRO A 392 -17.66 13.66 12.80
N HIS A 393 -18.33 12.76 13.53
CA HIS A 393 -17.91 11.37 13.68
C HIS A 393 -17.82 10.64 12.33
N GLY A 394 -18.62 11.05 11.34
CA GLY A 394 -18.59 10.46 10.00
C GLY A 394 -17.24 10.59 9.28
N ALA A 395 -16.38 11.55 9.67
CA ALA A 395 -15.05 11.70 9.08
C ALA A 395 -14.11 10.54 9.43
N PHE A 396 -14.36 9.84 10.54
CA PHE A 396 -13.59 8.68 11.00
C PHE A 396 -13.94 7.39 10.25
N ARG A 397 -15.11 7.36 9.59
CA ARG A 397 -15.61 6.24 8.78
C ARG A 397 -14.61 5.81 7.72
N ASP A 398 -14.05 6.78 7.00
CA ASP A 398 -13.11 6.54 5.88
C ASP A 398 -11.80 5.87 6.34
N TYR A 399 -11.49 5.95 7.64
CA TYR A 399 -10.29 5.37 8.25
C TYR A 399 -10.57 4.14 9.11
N GLN A 400 -11.80 3.61 9.09
CA GLN A 400 -12.24 2.45 9.89
C GLN A 400 -12.03 2.65 11.41
N VAL A 401 -12.14 3.88 11.89
CA VAL A 401 -12.06 4.19 13.33
C VAL A 401 -13.48 4.26 13.89
N ASP A 402 -13.76 3.48 14.95
CA ASP A 402 -15.06 3.51 15.63
C ASP A 402 -15.30 4.89 16.27
N ALA A 403 -16.34 5.60 15.85
CA ALA A 403 -16.62 6.96 16.32
C ALA A 403 -18.10 7.18 16.65
N ILE A 404 -18.38 7.94 17.70
CA ILE A 404 -19.73 8.42 18.05
C ILE A 404 -19.72 9.91 18.39
N THR A 405 -20.83 10.60 18.12
CA THR A 405 -21.08 11.95 18.62
C THR A 405 -22.07 11.91 19.77
N LEU A 406 -21.65 12.49 20.91
CA LEU A 406 -22.45 12.72 22.08
C LEU A 406 -22.91 14.17 22.09
N GLU A 407 -24.20 14.39 21.92
CA GLU A 407 -24.80 15.71 21.99
C GLU A 407 -25.66 15.84 23.26
N ILE A 408 -25.28 16.77 24.13
CA ILE A 408 -25.91 17.02 25.43
C ILE A 408 -26.89 18.19 25.32
N SER A 409 -28.12 18.02 25.79
CA SER A 409 -29.16 19.08 25.82
C SER A 409 -29.50 19.44 27.28
N PRO A 410 -29.07 20.60 27.81
CA PRO A 410 -29.28 20.98 29.21
C PRO A 410 -30.64 21.65 29.51
N LYS A 411 -31.13 21.50 30.75
CA LYS A 411 -32.43 21.94 31.27
C LYS A 411 -32.37 23.27 32.04
N ILE A 412 -32.72 24.41 31.44
CA ILE A 412 -33.16 25.62 32.19
C ILE A 412 -34.31 26.31 31.42
N SER A 413 -35.56 26.18 31.89
CA SER A 413 -36.26 27.26 32.60
C SER A 413 -37.02 26.78 33.86
N LEU A 414 -37.16 27.69 34.83
CA LEU A 414 -37.77 27.52 36.14
C LEU A 414 -39.28 27.21 36.10
N LEU A 415 -39.70 26.45 37.11
CA LEU A 415 -41.05 26.12 37.58
C LEU A 415 -41.81 24.95 36.91
N ASP A 416 -42.02 23.96 37.76
CA ASP A 416 -43.24 23.18 37.99
C ASP A 416 -43.38 21.74 37.45
N ASN A 417 -43.73 20.90 38.43
CA ASN A 417 -44.39 19.60 38.37
C ASN A 417 -43.59 18.32 38.09
N ILE A 418 -43.00 17.90 39.21
CA ILE A 418 -43.02 16.53 39.75
C ILE A 418 -44.47 15.98 39.71
N ALA A 419 -44.87 15.35 38.60
CA ALA A 419 -45.93 14.33 38.57
C ALA A 419 -46.13 13.77 37.14
N ARG A 420 -45.18 12.98 36.65
CA ARG A 420 -45.37 11.84 35.72
C ARG A 420 -44.01 11.38 35.23
N ARG A 421 -43.55 10.21 35.69
CA ARG A 421 -42.78 9.23 34.89
C ARG A 421 -42.37 8.05 35.77
N ASN A 422 -43.26 7.07 35.83
CA ASN A 422 -42.92 5.70 36.24
C ASN A 422 -42.84 4.76 35.02
N ASP A 423 -42.48 5.27 33.83
CA ASP A 423 -42.52 4.43 32.61
C ASP A 423 -41.40 4.68 31.58
N LEU A 424 -40.25 5.25 31.98
CA LEU A 424 -39.22 5.67 31.01
C LEU A 424 -37.79 5.24 31.36
N LEU A 425 -37.66 4.06 31.96
CA LEU A 425 -36.39 3.57 32.52
C LEU A 425 -35.72 2.40 31.78
N LEU A 426 -36.19 1.97 30.59
CA LEU A 426 -35.72 0.66 30.06
C LEU A 426 -35.67 0.45 28.53
N ARG A 427 -35.86 1.45 27.67
CA ARG A 427 -36.24 1.13 26.27
C ARG A 427 -35.45 1.88 25.19
N SER A 428 -34.17 1.52 25.05
CA SER A 428 -33.41 1.68 23.80
C SER A 428 -32.96 0.28 23.35
N LYS A 429 -33.80 -0.37 22.53
CA LYS A 429 -33.58 -1.71 21.98
C LYS A 429 -32.80 -1.57 20.67
N PHE A 430 -31.53 -2.00 20.66
CA PHE A 430 -30.72 -2.06 19.44
C PHE A 430 -30.73 -3.48 18.86
N VAL A 431 -30.87 -3.59 17.53
CA VAL A 431 -30.88 -4.87 16.81
C VAL A 431 -29.47 -5.13 16.27
N SER A 432 -28.87 -6.27 16.64
CA SER A 432 -27.54 -6.67 16.14
C SER A 432 -27.58 -7.05 14.65
N VAL A 433 -26.49 -6.71 13.93
CA VAL A 433 -26.29 -7.02 12.51
C VAL A 433 -26.50 -8.49 12.17
N GLY A 434 -26.04 -9.39 13.04
CA GLY A 434 -26.19 -10.83 12.82
C GLY A 434 -27.65 -11.31 12.77
N VAL A 435 -28.60 -10.57 13.35
CA VAL A 435 -30.01 -10.98 13.44
C VAL A 435 -30.75 -10.66 12.14
N TYR A 436 -30.49 -9.50 11.53
CA TYR A 436 -31.14 -9.13 10.26
C TYR A 436 -30.43 -9.69 9.02
N MET A 437 -29.17 -10.16 9.12
CA MET A 437 -28.53 -10.96 8.06
C MET A 437 -29.34 -12.20 7.66
N ILE A 438 -30.05 -12.80 8.62
CA ILE A 438 -30.93 -13.95 8.38
C ILE A 438 -32.10 -13.54 7.48
N ALA A 439 -32.70 -12.37 7.74
CA ALA A 439 -33.80 -11.84 6.93
C ALA A 439 -33.33 -11.58 5.49
N PHE A 440 -32.18 -10.95 5.30
CA PHE A 440 -31.57 -10.73 3.98
C PHE A 440 -31.25 -12.04 3.25
N ALA A 441 -30.61 -13.01 3.91
CA ALA A 441 -30.27 -14.29 3.31
C ALA A 441 -31.52 -15.06 2.84
N LEU A 442 -32.59 -15.07 3.65
CA LEU A 442 -33.88 -15.66 3.28
C LEU A 442 -34.54 -14.90 2.12
N LEU A 443 -34.45 -13.58 2.11
CA LEU A 443 -35.00 -12.74 1.05
C LEU A 443 -34.32 -12.98 -0.30
N VAL A 444 -33.01 -13.19 -0.32
CA VAL A 444 -32.20 -13.26 -1.56
C VAL A 444 -32.00 -14.71 -2.05
N ALA A 445 -32.16 -15.73 -1.19
CA ALA A 445 -32.10 -17.16 -1.54
C ALA A 445 -32.96 -17.63 -2.74
N PRO A 446 -34.15 -17.05 -3.02
CA PRO A 446 -34.94 -17.42 -4.20
C PRO A 446 -34.25 -17.14 -5.55
N LEU A 447 -33.39 -16.12 -5.64
CA LEU A 447 -32.78 -15.69 -6.90
C LEU A 447 -31.93 -16.79 -7.57
N PRO A 448 -30.90 -17.39 -6.90
CA PRO A 448 -30.09 -18.45 -7.50
C PRO A 448 -30.90 -19.73 -7.74
N LEU A 449 -31.90 -20.00 -6.91
CA LEU A 449 -32.79 -21.16 -7.05
C LEU A 449 -33.63 -21.08 -8.33
N VAL A 450 -34.27 -19.94 -8.56
CA VAL A 450 -35.08 -19.70 -9.76
C VAL A 450 -34.19 -19.62 -11.00
N ALA A 451 -33.02 -18.98 -10.92
CA ALA A 451 -32.04 -18.93 -12.00
C ALA A 451 -31.62 -20.34 -12.45
N ALA A 452 -31.33 -21.24 -11.50
CA ALA A 452 -30.98 -22.62 -11.79
C ALA A 452 -32.16 -23.39 -12.42
N SER A 453 -33.38 -23.23 -11.91
CA SER A 453 -34.57 -23.88 -12.49
C SER A 453 -34.84 -23.47 -13.94
N LEU A 454 -34.76 -22.17 -14.23
CA LEU A 454 -34.96 -21.63 -15.59
C LEU A 454 -33.90 -22.13 -16.58
N TYR A 455 -32.66 -22.29 -16.12
CA TYR A 455 -31.58 -22.85 -16.94
C TYR A 455 -31.81 -24.32 -17.26
N VAL A 456 -32.21 -25.12 -16.26
CA VAL A 456 -32.50 -26.55 -16.42
C VAL A 456 -33.70 -26.75 -17.35
N ASP A 457 -34.79 -26.01 -17.18
CA ASP A 457 -35.99 -26.09 -18.04
C ASP A 457 -35.69 -25.70 -19.50
N ALA A 458 -34.90 -24.64 -19.70
CA ALA A 458 -34.42 -24.26 -21.04
C ALA A 458 -33.55 -25.35 -21.67
N SER A 459 -32.69 -26.00 -20.88
CA SER A 459 -31.79 -27.06 -21.36
C SER A 459 -32.53 -28.37 -21.71
N ASN A 460 -33.62 -28.66 -21.00
CA ASN A 460 -34.43 -29.86 -21.22
C ASN A 460 -35.40 -29.69 -22.40
N SER A 461 -35.97 -28.50 -22.60
CA SER A 461 -36.86 -28.20 -23.74
C SER A 461 -36.17 -28.27 -25.11
N ASP A 462 -34.85 -28.06 -25.18
CA ASP A 462 -34.05 -28.25 -26.41
C ASP A 462 -33.85 -29.74 -26.78
N SER A 463 -33.97 -30.66 -25.81
CA SER A 463 -33.71 -32.10 -25.99
C SER A 463 -34.89 -32.86 -26.62
N SER A 464 -36.11 -32.32 -26.54
CA SER A 464 -37.31 -32.95 -27.14
C SER A 464 -37.45 -32.69 -28.65
N VAL A 465 -36.65 -31.78 -29.22
CA VAL A 465 -36.77 -31.34 -30.64
C VAL A 465 -35.76 -32.05 -31.57
N LYS A 466 -34.74 -32.75 -31.07
CA LYS A 466 -33.78 -33.50 -31.90
C LYS A 466 -33.85 -35.01 -31.69
N LYS A 467 -34.75 -35.67 -32.43
CA LYS A 467 -34.73 -37.12 -32.67
C LYS A 467 -33.92 -37.47 -33.93
N GLU A 468 -32.70 -36.97 -34.06
CA GLU A 468 -31.69 -37.53 -34.99
C GLU A 468 -30.32 -37.46 -34.32
N LYS A 469 -29.57 -38.58 -34.32
CA LYS A 469 -28.29 -38.74 -33.62
C LYS A 469 -27.20 -37.81 -34.20
N PRO A 470 -26.65 -36.85 -33.44
CA PRO A 470 -25.36 -36.23 -33.76
C PRO A 470 -24.27 -36.79 -32.83
N SER A 471 -23.01 -36.65 -33.26
CA SER A 471 -21.82 -37.07 -32.51
C SER A 471 -21.67 -36.37 -31.14
N PRO A 472 -21.08 -37.02 -30.13
CA PRO A 472 -21.00 -36.51 -28.76
C PRO A 472 -20.16 -35.22 -28.60
N SER A 473 -19.30 -34.88 -29.57
CA SER A 473 -18.48 -33.66 -29.54
C SER A 473 -19.24 -32.39 -29.96
N ALA A 474 -20.33 -32.49 -30.73
CA ALA A 474 -21.09 -31.32 -31.21
C ALA A 474 -22.14 -30.78 -30.22
N ILE A 475 -22.52 -31.57 -29.21
CA ILE A 475 -23.56 -31.20 -28.23
C ILE A 475 -23.00 -30.25 -27.15
N ILE A 476 -21.73 -30.38 -26.79
CA ILE A 476 -21.07 -29.54 -25.77
C ILE A 476 -20.74 -28.16 -26.34
N THR A 477 -20.40 -28.07 -27.63
CA THR A 477 -20.03 -26.80 -28.28
C THR A 477 -21.24 -25.91 -28.56
N CYS A 478 -22.42 -26.44 -28.91
CA CYS A 478 -23.58 -25.59 -29.23
C CYS A 478 -24.30 -25.00 -27.98
N LYS A 479 -24.29 -25.71 -26.84
CA LYS A 479 -24.94 -25.25 -25.58
C LYS A 479 -24.21 -24.08 -24.91
N SER A 480 -22.87 -24.05 -25.00
CA SER A 480 -22.04 -22.99 -24.40
C SER A 480 -22.24 -21.61 -25.05
N TRP A 481 -22.61 -21.55 -26.33
CA TRP A 481 -22.69 -20.29 -27.08
C TRP A 481 -24.00 -19.52 -26.83
N LYS A 482 -25.10 -20.21 -26.51
CA LYS A 482 -26.38 -19.56 -26.18
C LYS A 482 -26.33 -18.80 -24.84
N TRP A 483 -25.71 -19.40 -23.82
CA TRP A 483 -25.47 -18.73 -22.54
C TRP A 483 -24.55 -17.51 -22.73
N LEU A 484 -23.49 -17.66 -23.52
CA LEU A 484 -22.57 -16.56 -23.84
C LEU A 484 -23.27 -15.40 -24.55
N TYR A 485 -24.22 -15.69 -25.45
CA TYR A 485 -25.03 -14.67 -26.11
C TYR A 485 -25.99 -13.95 -25.16
N ALA A 486 -26.63 -14.68 -24.24
CA ALA A 486 -27.46 -14.08 -23.18
C ALA A 486 -26.62 -13.23 -22.21
N ALA A 487 -25.43 -13.71 -21.82
CA ALA A 487 -24.47 -12.98 -21.02
C ALA A 487 -23.99 -11.70 -21.73
N LYS A 488 -23.72 -11.75 -23.04
CA LYS A 488 -23.40 -10.56 -23.84
C LYS A 488 -24.51 -9.52 -23.79
N LYS A 489 -25.78 -9.93 -23.95
CA LYS A 489 -26.94 -9.01 -23.84
C LYS A 489 -27.04 -8.39 -22.45
N ALA A 490 -26.91 -9.19 -21.39
CA ALA A 490 -26.93 -8.69 -20.02
C ALA A 490 -25.78 -7.71 -19.75
N PHE A 491 -24.56 -8.04 -20.19
CA PHE A 491 -23.38 -7.19 -20.05
C PHE A 491 -23.56 -5.82 -20.72
N ILE A 492 -24.12 -5.79 -21.92
CA ILE A 492 -24.36 -4.54 -22.66
C ILE A 492 -25.40 -3.65 -21.94
N VAL A 493 -26.44 -4.24 -21.37
CA VAL A 493 -27.43 -3.51 -20.56
C VAL A 493 -26.78 -2.95 -19.28
N HIS A 494 -25.92 -3.74 -18.62
CA HIS A 494 -25.15 -3.26 -17.47
C HIS A 494 -24.18 -2.14 -17.85
N LEU A 495 -23.49 -2.23 -18.99
CA LEU A 495 -22.61 -1.20 -19.51
C LEU A 495 -23.35 0.12 -19.75
N TRP A 496 -24.55 0.06 -20.35
CA TRP A 496 -25.41 1.23 -20.49
C TRP A 496 -25.86 1.79 -19.14
N GLY A 497 -26.24 0.92 -18.20
CA GLY A 497 -26.52 1.31 -16.82
C GLY A 497 -25.35 2.07 -16.19
N SER A 498 -24.12 1.58 -16.35
CA SER A 498 -22.90 2.25 -15.89
C SER A 498 -22.70 3.62 -16.56
N VAL A 499 -22.94 3.74 -17.87
CA VAL A 499 -22.87 5.04 -18.57
C VAL A 499 -23.89 6.02 -18.01
N VAL A 500 -25.15 5.60 -17.82
CA VAL A 500 -26.22 6.43 -17.24
C VAL A 500 -25.90 6.85 -15.81
N SER A 501 -25.31 5.94 -15.03
CA SER A 501 -24.84 6.24 -13.68
C SER A 501 -23.66 7.22 -13.67
N LEU A 502 -22.83 7.27 -14.72
CA LEU A 502 -21.68 8.20 -14.83
C LEU A 502 -22.04 9.59 -15.36
N LEU A 503 -23.17 9.74 -16.06
CA LEU A 503 -23.63 11.03 -16.61
C LEU A 503 -23.69 12.19 -15.60
N PRO A 504 -24.14 11.99 -14.33
CA PRO A 504 -24.14 13.04 -13.33
C PRO A 504 -22.80 13.76 -13.17
N TYR A 505 -21.68 13.07 -13.41
CA TYR A 505 -20.36 13.70 -13.44
C TYR A 505 -20.24 14.91 -14.34
N PHE A 506 -20.48 14.64 -15.61
CA PHE A 506 -20.25 15.60 -16.66
C PHE A 506 -21.26 16.75 -16.54
N ILE A 507 -22.41 16.48 -15.93
CA ILE A 507 -23.45 17.48 -15.67
C ILE A 507 -23.05 18.41 -14.50
N CYS A 508 -22.50 17.88 -13.40
CA CYS A 508 -22.06 18.68 -12.25
C CYS A 508 -20.87 19.61 -12.56
N GLN A 509 -20.09 19.34 -13.61
CA GLN A 509 -19.01 20.23 -14.06
C GLN A 509 -19.51 21.47 -14.81
N MET A 510 -20.79 21.52 -15.19
CA MET A 510 -21.35 22.68 -15.87
C MET A 510 -21.61 23.81 -14.87
N PRO A 511 -20.94 24.97 -14.98
CA PRO A 511 -21.13 26.08 -14.06
C PRO A 511 -22.58 26.59 -14.13
N SER A 512 -23.13 27.02 -12.98
CA SER A 512 -24.44 27.69 -12.84
C SER A 512 -25.73 26.88 -13.10
N CYS A 513 -25.68 25.55 -13.09
CA CYS A 513 -26.90 24.72 -13.17
C CYS A 513 -27.60 24.58 -11.80
N THR A 514 -28.94 24.65 -11.79
CA THR A 514 -29.77 24.31 -10.61
C THR A 514 -30.04 22.79 -10.56
N PRO A 515 -30.30 22.19 -9.38
CA PRO A 515 -30.54 20.74 -9.26
C PRO A 515 -31.66 20.21 -10.17
N THR A 516 -32.70 21.00 -10.39
CA THR A 516 -33.82 20.68 -11.28
C THR A 516 -33.40 20.68 -12.75
N THR A 517 -32.59 21.64 -13.19
CA THR A 517 -32.06 21.67 -14.57
C THR A 517 -31.10 20.51 -14.81
N SER A 518 -30.26 20.17 -13.83
CA SER A 518 -29.32 19.05 -13.93
C SER A 518 -30.06 17.70 -14.04
N PHE A 519 -31.14 17.51 -13.27
CA PHE A 519 -32.01 16.35 -13.39
C PHE A 519 -32.62 16.20 -14.80
N ILE A 520 -33.14 17.30 -15.37
CA ILE A 520 -33.75 17.28 -16.72
C ILE A 520 -32.70 16.93 -17.78
N ILE A 521 -31.50 17.51 -17.69
CA ILE A 521 -30.38 17.20 -18.60
C ILE A 521 -30.01 15.71 -18.51
N TRP A 522 -29.94 15.16 -17.29
CA TRP A 522 -29.66 13.74 -17.08
C TRP A 522 -30.72 12.82 -17.70
N VAL A 523 -32.01 13.15 -17.55
CA VAL A 523 -33.10 12.40 -18.20
C VAL A 523 -32.95 12.42 -19.72
N LEU A 524 -32.71 13.58 -20.32
CA LEU A 524 -32.56 13.72 -21.77
C LEU A 524 -31.36 12.94 -22.30
N LEU A 525 -30.19 13.05 -21.65
CA LEU A 525 -28.98 12.31 -22.04
C LEU A 525 -29.14 10.80 -21.82
N SER A 526 -29.83 10.37 -20.77
CA SER A 526 -30.13 8.95 -20.52
C SER A 526 -31.01 8.36 -21.63
N VAL A 527 -32.06 9.07 -22.05
CA VAL A 527 -32.92 8.66 -23.16
C VAL A 527 -32.15 8.63 -24.48
N LEU A 528 -31.34 9.66 -24.76
CA LEU A 528 -30.50 9.72 -25.96
C LEU A 528 -29.51 8.56 -26.03
N SER A 529 -28.84 8.24 -24.90
CA SER A 529 -27.90 7.12 -24.82
C SER A 529 -28.59 5.77 -25.05
N LEU A 530 -29.83 5.59 -24.58
CA LEU A 530 -30.61 4.38 -24.81
C LEU A 530 -30.98 4.23 -26.29
N VAL A 531 -31.37 5.32 -26.97
CA VAL A 531 -31.67 5.33 -28.41
C VAL A 531 -30.40 5.00 -29.21
N LEU A 532 -29.26 5.60 -28.88
CA LEU A 532 -27.97 5.29 -29.51
C LEU A 532 -27.57 3.83 -29.32
N MET A 533 -27.71 3.30 -28.11
CA MET A 533 -27.43 1.90 -27.79
C MET A 533 -28.33 0.96 -28.62
N TYR A 534 -29.62 1.28 -28.73
CA TYR A 534 -30.55 0.56 -29.59
C TYR A 534 -30.13 0.60 -31.06
N MET A 535 -29.73 1.76 -31.60
CA MET A 535 -29.28 1.91 -32.99
C MET A 535 -27.99 1.14 -33.30
N VAL A 536 -27.05 1.07 -32.35
CA VAL A 536 -25.79 0.33 -32.48
C VAL A 536 -26.01 -1.20 -32.43
N LEU A 537 -26.96 -1.66 -31.62
CA LEU A 537 -27.24 -3.09 -31.42
C LEU A 537 -28.29 -3.64 -32.39
N ALA A 538 -29.17 -2.80 -32.92
CA ALA A 538 -30.11 -3.14 -33.96
C ALA A 538 -29.38 -3.24 -35.30
N SER A 539 -28.65 -4.34 -35.52
CA SER A 539 -28.24 -4.69 -36.88
C SER A 539 -29.50 -5.01 -37.72
N PRO A 540 -29.55 -4.67 -39.03
CA PRO A 540 -30.70 -4.95 -39.90
C PRO A 540 -30.95 -6.43 -40.26
N SER A 541 -30.44 -7.39 -39.48
CA SER A 541 -30.53 -8.82 -39.82
C SER A 541 -31.44 -9.59 -38.87
N SER A 542 -32.75 -9.60 -39.16
CA SER A 542 -33.66 -10.75 -39.01
C SER A 542 -35.13 -10.37 -39.26
N HIS A 543 -35.44 -10.00 -40.49
CA HIS A 543 -36.71 -10.43 -41.08
C HIS A 543 -36.51 -11.86 -41.61
N ALA A 544 -36.60 -12.83 -40.71
CA ALA A 544 -36.78 -14.23 -41.06
C ALA A 544 -37.84 -14.79 -40.12
N ASN A 545 -39.04 -14.99 -40.69
CA ASN A 545 -40.22 -15.68 -40.17
C ASN A 545 -40.35 -15.89 -38.65
N GLU A 546 -41.37 -15.23 -38.09
CA GLU A 546 -42.01 -15.60 -36.83
C GLU A 546 -42.43 -17.09 -36.85
N SER A 547 -41.66 -17.96 -36.21
CA SER A 547 -42.19 -19.13 -35.47
C SER A 547 -41.07 -19.87 -34.72
N GLN A 548 -41.20 -19.94 -33.40
CA GLN A 548 -40.54 -20.83 -32.42
C GLN A 548 -39.21 -20.48 -31.69
N PRO A 549 -38.17 -19.77 -32.19
CA PRO A 549 -36.90 -19.66 -31.44
C PRO A 549 -36.91 -18.65 -30.28
N GLN A 550 -37.82 -17.65 -30.26
CA GLN A 550 -37.89 -16.66 -29.17
C GLN A 550 -38.35 -17.21 -27.80
N ARG A 551 -38.97 -18.40 -27.75
CA ARG A 551 -39.47 -18.98 -26.48
C ARG A 551 -38.35 -19.57 -25.61
N VAL A 552 -37.24 -20.00 -26.20
CA VAL A 552 -36.13 -20.69 -25.49
C VAL A 552 -35.04 -19.70 -25.05
N GLU A 553 -34.90 -18.54 -25.69
CA GLU A 553 -33.88 -17.53 -25.33
C GLU A 553 -34.22 -16.73 -24.06
N TRP A 554 -35.50 -16.44 -23.82
CA TRP A 554 -35.93 -15.65 -22.65
C TRP A 554 -35.60 -16.32 -21.30
N PRO A 555 -35.88 -17.62 -21.07
CA PRO A 555 -35.53 -18.27 -19.80
C PRO A 555 -34.03 -18.25 -19.50
N ILE A 556 -33.17 -18.41 -20.52
CA ILE A 556 -31.71 -18.35 -20.39
C ILE A 556 -31.26 -16.93 -20.05
N LEU A 557 -31.82 -15.91 -20.73
CA LEU A 557 -31.55 -14.52 -20.41
C LEU A 557 -31.98 -14.16 -18.99
N LYS A 558 -33.20 -14.56 -18.59
CA LYS A 558 -33.73 -14.35 -17.23
C LYS A 558 -32.85 -15.04 -16.18
N SER A 559 -32.39 -16.26 -16.45
CA SER A 559 -31.46 -16.98 -15.58
C SER A 559 -30.15 -16.21 -15.36
N VAL A 560 -29.52 -15.73 -16.43
CA VAL A 560 -28.27 -14.94 -16.34
C VAL A 560 -28.49 -13.63 -15.57
N THR A 561 -29.59 -12.91 -15.83
CA THR A 561 -29.89 -11.66 -15.12
C THR A 561 -30.17 -11.87 -13.64
N LEU A 562 -30.83 -12.98 -13.25
CA LEU A 562 -31.10 -13.30 -11.85
C LEU A 562 -29.82 -13.65 -11.10
N SER A 563 -28.90 -14.39 -11.74
CA SER A 563 -27.58 -14.68 -11.16
C SER A 563 -26.75 -13.40 -10.99
N ALA A 564 -26.76 -12.50 -11.97
CA ALA A 564 -26.09 -11.20 -11.87
C ALA A 564 -26.69 -10.34 -10.75
N ALA A 565 -28.01 -10.30 -10.60
CA ALA A 565 -28.69 -9.58 -9.53
C ALA A 565 -28.38 -10.15 -8.14
N PHE A 566 -28.32 -11.48 -8.00
CA PHE A 566 -27.91 -12.15 -6.77
C PHE A 566 -26.47 -11.78 -6.37
N ILE A 567 -25.52 -11.92 -7.30
CA ILE A 567 -24.12 -11.55 -7.07
C ILE A 567 -24.02 -10.06 -6.70
N GLY A 568 -24.72 -9.18 -7.42
CA GLY A 568 -24.76 -7.75 -7.14
C GLY A 568 -25.30 -7.42 -5.75
N LEU A 569 -26.40 -8.05 -5.31
CA LEU A 569 -26.95 -7.84 -3.97
C LEU A 569 -26.04 -8.40 -2.87
N CYS A 570 -25.39 -9.55 -3.08
CA CYS A 570 -24.42 -10.10 -2.14
C CYS A 570 -23.18 -9.21 -2.02
N LEU A 571 -22.62 -8.74 -3.14
CA LEU A 571 -21.52 -7.78 -3.15
C LEU A 571 -21.93 -6.48 -2.45
N MET A 572 -23.14 -5.98 -2.73
CA MET A 572 -23.67 -4.79 -2.08
C MET A 572 -23.84 -5.00 -0.58
N SER A 573 -24.22 -6.18 -0.10
CA SER A 573 -24.40 -6.45 1.33
C SER A 573 -23.10 -6.41 2.13
N VAL A 574 -21.95 -6.60 1.48
CA VAL A 574 -20.62 -6.42 2.07
C VAL A 574 -20.24 -4.93 2.17
N ILE A 575 -20.79 -4.11 1.27
CA ILE A 575 -20.45 -2.69 1.11
C ILE A 575 -21.41 -1.77 1.87
N ASN A 576 -22.71 -1.98 1.75
CA ASN A 576 -23.73 -1.31 2.52
C ASN A 576 -24.90 -2.27 2.70
N PHE A 577 -24.93 -2.92 3.86
CA PHE A 577 -25.93 -3.92 4.15
C PHE A 577 -27.35 -3.35 4.09
N ALA A 578 -27.58 -2.14 4.62
CA ALA A 578 -28.89 -1.51 4.62
C ALA A 578 -29.39 -1.25 3.19
N THR A 579 -28.52 -0.76 2.30
CA THR A 579 -28.88 -0.60 0.87
C THR A 579 -29.14 -1.94 0.19
N ALA A 580 -28.38 -2.99 0.52
CA ALA A 580 -28.61 -4.33 -0.02
C ALA A 580 -29.93 -4.94 0.47
N GLU A 581 -30.30 -4.73 1.73
CA GLU A 581 -31.56 -5.19 2.32
C GLU A 581 -32.77 -4.48 1.70
N ILE A 582 -32.72 -3.15 1.60
CA ILE A 582 -33.75 -2.35 0.90
C ILE A 582 -33.80 -2.74 -0.58
N GLY A 583 -32.64 -2.88 -1.22
CA GLY A 583 -32.50 -3.34 -2.60
C GLY A 583 -33.10 -4.74 -2.80
N GLY A 584 -32.89 -5.66 -1.87
CA GLY A 584 -33.50 -6.99 -1.90
C GLY A 584 -35.02 -6.94 -1.80
N LEU A 585 -35.58 -6.09 -0.93
CA LEU A 585 -37.03 -5.93 -0.77
C LEU A 585 -37.69 -5.38 -2.04
N LEU A 586 -37.03 -4.46 -2.73
CA LEU A 586 -37.53 -3.83 -3.95
C LEU A 586 -37.28 -4.69 -5.20
N MET A 587 -36.08 -5.27 -5.35
CA MET A 587 -35.65 -6.00 -6.55
C MET A 587 -36.21 -7.41 -6.63
N LEU A 588 -36.43 -8.10 -5.50
CA LEU A 588 -36.87 -9.49 -5.50
C LEU A 588 -38.25 -9.69 -6.16
N PRO A 589 -39.30 -8.90 -5.83
CA PRO A 589 -40.60 -9.01 -6.51
C PRO A 589 -40.48 -8.78 -8.02
N MET A 590 -39.65 -7.82 -8.43
CA MET A 590 -39.41 -7.53 -9.85
C MET A 590 -38.73 -8.70 -10.56
N CYS A 591 -37.66 -9.23 -9.96
CA CYS A 591 -36.87 -10.34 -10.48
C CYS A 591 -37.72 -11.60 -10.68
N LEU A 592 -38.58 -11.91 -9.72
CA LEU A 592 -39.42 -13.11 -9.76
C LEU A 592 -40.61 -12.93 -10.72
N MET A 593 -41.30 -11.79 -10.68
CA MET A 593 -42.56 -11.57 -11.41
C MET A 593 -42.40 -11.10 -12.86
N ALA A 594 -41.23 -10.58 -13.25
CA ALA A 594 -41.01 -10.08 -14.61
C ALA A 594 -41.22 -11.15 -15.69
N HIS A 595 -42.08 -10.85 -16.67
CA HIS A 595 -42.40 -11.68 -17.82
C HIS A 595 -42.51 -10.83 -19.09
N PRO A 596 -42.24 -11.40 -20.28
CA PRO A 596 -42.28 -10.66 -21.53
C PRO A 596 -43.71 -10.19 -21.85
N LEU A 597 -43.87 -8.88 -22.11
CA LEU A 597 -45.18 -8.24 -22.32
C LEU A 597 -45.82 -8.56 -23.69
N LYS A 598 -45.03 -8.71 -24.75
CA LYS A 598 -45.52 -9.00 -26.12
C LYS A 598 -46.44 -10.24 -26.23
N PRO A 599 -46.12 -11.40 -25.64
CA PRO A 599 -47.02 -12.56 -25.67
C PRO A 599 -48.27 -12.38 -24.78
N ASP A 600 -48.20 -11.59 -23.71
CA ASP A 600 -49.32 -11.38 -22.77
C ASP A 600 -50.41 -10.46 -23.32
N VAL A 601 -50.02 -9.44 -24.08
CA VAL A 601 -50.94 -8.53 -24.79
C VAL A 601 -51.69 -9.27 -25.91
N LYS A 602 -51.06 -10.26 -26.55
CA LYS A 602 -51.72 -11.12 -27.57
C LYS A 602 -52.71 -12.12 -26.97
N ALA A 603 -52.54 -12.55 -25.71
CA ALA A 603 -53.33 -13.62 -25.08
C ALA A 603 -54.69 -13.19 -24.48
N ARG A 604 -54.96 -11.88 -24.32
CA ARG A 604 -56.25 -11.27 -23.88
C ARG A 604 -57.00 -11.96 -22.71
N SER A 605 -56.28 -12.49 -21.71
CA SER A 605 -56.88 -13.08 -20.50
C SER A 605 -56.84 -12.12 -19.31
N LYS A 606 -57.81 -12.18 -18.38
CA LYS A 606 -57.80 -11.39 -17.13
C LYS A 606 -56.51 -11.62 -16.32
N ARG A 607 -55.97 -12.84 -16.34
CA ARG A 607 -54.71 -13.20 -15.66
C ARG A 607 -53.49 -12.58 -16.34
N THR A 608 -53.48 -12.50 -17.66
CA THR A 608 -52.38 -11.87 -18.41
C THR A 608 -52.44 -10.35 -18.34
N LEU A 609 -53.64 -9.77 -18.29
CA LEU A 609 -53.83 -8.34 -18.04
C LEU A 609 -53.36 -7.94 -16.65
N SER A 610 -53.75 -8.68 -15.61
CA SER A 610 -53.29 -8.44 -14.24
C SER A 610 -51.77 -8.56 -14.11
N ARG A 611 -51.15 -9.55 -14.78
CA ARG A 611 -49.69 -9.70 -14.82
C ARG A 611 -48.99 -8.57 -15.58
N ALA A 612 -49.56 -8.11 -16.69
CA ALA A 612 -49.02 -6.99 -17.46
C ALA A 612 -49.08 -5.68 -16.66
N VAL A 613 -50.19 -5.41 -15.97
CA VAL A 613 -50.34 -4.26 -15.06
C VAL A 613 -49.34 -4.35 -13.91
N CYS A 614 -49.19 -5.53 -13.30
CA CYS A 614 -48.22 -5.75 -12.23
C CYS A 614 -46.77 -5.51 -12.71
N ASN A 615 -46.41 -5.99 -13.90
CA ASN A 615 -45.07 -5.73 -14.48
C ASN A 615 -44.83 -4.24 -14.78
N LEU A 616 -45.86 -3.50 -15.20
CA LEU A 616 -45.75 -2.04 -15.40
C LEU A 616 -45.54 -1.30 -14.09
N VAL A 617 -46.35 -1.61 -13.06
CA VAL A 617 -46.22 -0.99 -11.73
C VAL A 617 -44.86 -1.31 -11.11
N LEU A 618 -44.44 -2.58 -11.14
CA LEU A 618 -43.13 -3.00 -10.66
C LEU A 618 -41.99 -2.33 -11.43
N GLY A 619 -42.09 -2.24 -12.77
CA GLY A 619 -41.10 -1.56 -13.60
C GLY A 619 -41.00 -0.06 -13.31
N SER A 620 -42.12 0.60 -12.99
CA SER A 620 -42.13 2.01 -12.58
C SER A 620 -41.52 2.22 -11.19
N ILE A 621 -41.85 1.35 -10.23
CA ILE A 621 -41.26 1.40 -8.87
C ILE A 621 -39.77 1.07 -8.89
N GLY A 622 -39.31 0.21 -9.81
CA GLY A 622 -37.91 -0.14 -9.98
C GLY A 622 -37.05 0.97 -10.62
N PHE A 623 -37.65 2.04 -11.12
CA PHE A 623 -36.90 3.16 -11.69
C PHE A 623 -36.39 4.07 -10.55
N PRO A 624 -35.06 4.25 -10.36
CA PRO A 624 -34.51 4.86 -9.16
C PRO A 624 -35.08 6.26 -8.80
N PRO A 625 -35.31 7.19 -9.74
CA PRO A 625 -35.96 8.47 -9.43
C PRO A 625 -37.38 8.32 -8.89
N VAL A 626 -38.17 7.41 -9.46
CA VAL A 626 -39.55 7.16 -9.01
C VAL A 626 -39.55 6.44 -7.68
N ALA A 627 -38.66 5.46 -7.49
CA ALA A 627 -38.43 4.79 -6.21
C ALA A 627 -38.09 5.79 -5.11
N PHE A 628 -37.14 6.70 -5.38
CA PHE A 628 -36.72 7.74 -4.45
C PHE A 628 -37.86 8.69 -4.09
N ILE A 629 -38.63 9.20 -5.07
CA ILE A 629 -39.74 10.11 -4.82
C ILE A 629 -40.86 9.42 -4.03
N VAL A 630 -41.18 8.16 -4.35
CA VAL A 630 -42.17 7.36 -3.61
C VAL A 630 -41.70 7.11 -2.18
N LEU A 631 -40.42 6.78 -1.99
CA LEU A 631 -39.84 6.51 -0.68
C LEU A 631 -39.77 7.78 0.18
N LYS A 632 -39.27 8.88 -0.39
CA LYS A 632 -39.20 10.20 0.25
C LYS A 632 -40.61 10.72 0.58
N GLY A 633 -41.55 10.60 -0.36
CA GLY A 633 -42.95 10.98 -0.13
C GLY A 633 -43.64 10.12 0.93
N ALA A 634 -43.29 8.85 1.04
CA ALA A 634 -43.80 7.95 2.08
C ALA A 634 -43.23 8.27 3.48
N PHE A 635 -41.97 8.70 3.59
CA PHE A 635 -41.31 8.98 4.87
C PHE A 635 -41.41 10.44 5.33
N GLU A 636 -41.27 11.40 4.42
CA GLU A 636 -41.22 12.86 4.71
C GLU A 636 -42.49 13.60 4.25
N GLY A 637 -43.39 12.94 3.50
CA GLY A 637 -44.63 13.50 2.97
C GLY A 637 -44.49 14.05 1.55
N PHE A 638 -45.51 13.84 0.69
CA PHE A 638 -45.49 14.28 -0.72
C PHE A 638 -45.57 15.81 -0.92
N GLY A 639 -45.80 16.60 0.13
CA GLY A 639 -45.91 18.05 0.05
C GLY A 639 -44.57 18.80 -0.03
N SER A 640 -43.47 18.17 0.37
CA SER A 640 -42.12 18.75 0.41
C SER A 640 -41.19 18.26 -0.70
N THR A 641 -41.63 17.31 -1.53
CA THR A 641 -40.78 16.65 -2.53
C THR A 641 -40.64 17.48 -3.81
N ASN A 642 -39.42 17.90 -4.13
CA ASN A 642 -39.06 18.52 -5.41
C ASN A 642 -38.32 17.51 -6.31
N VAL A 643 -38.51 17.59 -7.62
CA VAL A 643 -37.79 16.78 -8.62
C VAL A 643 -36.28 17.00 -8.53
N GLY A 644 -35.83 18.19 -8.13
CA GLY A 644 -34.41 18.49 -7.87
C GLY A 644 -33.82 17.75 -6.66
N ASP A 645 -34.65 17.21 -5.76
CA ASP A 645 -34.17 16.52 -4.55
C ASP A 645 -33.46 15.21 -4.89
N TYR A 646 -33.90 14.53 -5.96
CA TYR A 646 -33.20 13.34 -6.45
C TYR A 646 -31.79 13.70 -6.92
N TRP A 647 -31.60 14.87 -7.55
CA TRP A 647 -30.28 15.31 -7.98
C TRP A 647 -29.36 15.60 -6.80
N SER A 648 -29.86 16.34 -5.81
CA SER A 648 -29.13 16.60 -4.56
C SER A 648 -28.75 15.30 -3.85
N TRP A 649 -29.63 14.29 -3.89
CA TRP A 649 -29.36 12.96 -3.35
C TRP A 649 -28.30 12.19 -4.15
N VAL A 650 -28.32 12.25 -5.48
CA VAL A 650 -27.28 11.64 -6.33
C VAL A 650 -25.93 12.32 -6.10
N GLU A 651 -25.89 13.66 -6.00
CA GLU A 651 -24.68 14.41 -5.63
C GLU A 651 -24.17 14.01 -4.24
N SER A 652 -25.07 13.80 -3.27
CA SER A 652 -24.72 13.30 -1.94
C SER A 652 -24.39 11.80 -1.88
N LEU A 653 -24.64 11.00 -2.92
CA LEU A 653 -24.09 9.65 -2.97
C LEU A 653 -22.66 9.64 -3.54
N TRP A 654 -22.36 10.61 -4.40
CA TRP A 654 -21.11 10.69 -5.16
C TRP A 654 -20.02 11.49 -4.44
N ALA A 655 -20.40 12.53 -3.70
CA ALA A 655 -19.48 13.30 -2.85
C ALA A 655 -18.96 12.49 -1.65
N TRP A 656 -19.63 11.40 -1.28
CA TRP A 656 -19.40 10.67 -0.03
C TRP A 656 -18.68 9.33 -0.20
N ASN A 657 -17.86 9.20 -1.26
CA ASN A 657 -17.02 8.03 -1.52
C ASN A 657 -17.78 6.68 -1.39
N SER A 658 -19.03 6.62 -1.84
CA SER A 658 -19.78 5.36 -1.89
C SER A 658 -19.13 4.31 -2.79
N ALA A 659 -18.08 4.68 -3.54
CA ALA A 659 -17.17 3.79 -4.23
C ALA A 659 -16.13 3.11 -3.33
N THR A 660 -16.62 2.35 -2.35
CA THR A 660 -16.00 1.10 -1.91
C THR A 660 -16.00 0.03 -3.03
N TYR A 661 -16.47 0.38 -4.23
CA TYR A 661 -16.83 -0.50 -5.36
C TYR A 661 -15.67 -1.15 -6.15
N LEU A 662 -14.39 -0.89 -5.87
CA LEU A 662 -13.26 -1.54 -6.57
C LEU A 662 -12.14 -2.03 -5.64
N TYR A 663 -12.03 -1.46 -4.44
CA TYR A 663 -10.91 -1.72 -3.53
C TYR A 663 -11.02 -3.06 -2.79
N ILE A 664 -12.22 -3.43 -2.34
CA ILE A 664 -12.43 -4.66 -1.57
C ILE A 664 -12.43 -5.90 -2.48
N GLU A 665 -12.81 -5.73 -3.75
CA GLU A 665 -12.81 -6.82 -4.72
C GLU A 665 -11.40 -7.18 -5.21
N MET A 666 -10.44 -6.24 -5.22
CA MET A 666 -9.05 -6.54 -5.60
C MET A 666 -8.25 -7.21 -4.47
N ASP A 667 -8.38 -6.76 -3.21
CA ASP A 667 -7.52 -7.24 -2.12
C ASP A 667 -7.91 -8.64 -1.61
N LYS A 668 -9.18 -9.07 -1.77
CA LYS A 668 -9.64 -10.40 -1.34
C LYS A 668 -9.67 -11.48 -2.43
N LEU A 669 -9.55 -11.12 -3.72
CA LEU A 669 -9.65 -12.08 -4.84
C LEU A 669 -8.27 -12.62 -5.29
N LEU A 670 -7.19 -11.91 -5.00
CA LEU A 670 -5.83 -12.36 -5.34
C LEU A 670 -5.41 -13.47 -4.38
N CYS A 671 -5.18 -14.68 -4.90
CA CYS A 671 -4.56 -15.77 -4.15
C CYS A 671 -3.19 -15.34 -3.63
N ASP A 672 -2.78 -15.82 -2.46
CA ASP A 672 -1.49 -15.45 -1.85
C ASP A 672 -0.30 -15.72 -2.81
N GLU A 673 -0.42 -16.74 -3.67
CA GLU A 673 0.53 -17.08 -4.73
C GLU A 673 0.70 -15.97 -5.79
N LEU A 674 -0.41 -15.32 -6.16
CA LEU A 674 -0.43 -14.23 -7.13
C LEU A 674 0.15 -12.95 -6.52
N VAL A 675 -0.15 -12.68 -5.25
CA VAL A 675 0.45 -11.57 -4.49
C VAL A 675 1.95 -11.79 -4.30
N GLN A 676 2.37 -13.03 -4.04
CA GLN A 676 3.78 -13.42 -3.95
C GLN A 676 4.53 -13.16 -5.28
N GLU A 677 3.95 -13.55 -6.41
CA GLU A 677 4.52 -13.26 -7.74
C GLU A 677 4.61 -11.76 -8.01
N ILE A 678 3.59 -10.99 -7.60
CA ILE A 678 3.60 -9.53 -7.72
C ILE A 678 4.76 -8.94 -6.89
N PHE A 679 4.93 -9.38 -5.65
CA PHE A 679 6.00 -8.87 -4.77
C PHE A 679 7.39 -9.21 -5.28
N GLN A 680 7.57 -10.35 -5.95
CA GLN A 680 8.84 -10.69 -6.59
C GLN A 680 9.21 -9.78 -7.77
N ARG A 681 8.25 -9.07 -8.36
CA ARG A 681 8.48 -8.16 -9.50
C ARG A 681 8.50 -6.68 -9.11
N LEU A 682 8.29 -6.34 -7.84
CA LEU A 682 8.33 -4.96 -7.38
C LEU A 682 9.78 -4.45 -7.29
N PRO A 683 10.04 -3.18 -7.66
CA PRO A 683 11.34 -2.57 -7.50
C PRO A 683 11.68 -2.35 -6.00
N PRO A 684 12.97 -2.46 -5.61
CA PRO A 684 13.39 -2.43 -4.21
C PRO A 684 13.02 -1.14 -3.47
N SER A 685 12.86 -0.01 -4.18
CA SER A 685 12.44 1.28 -3.61
C SER A 685 11.02 1.28 -3.03
N THR A 686 10.14 0.37 -3.49
CA THR A 686 8.74 0.27 -3.04
C THR A 686 8.55 -0.68 -1.85
N SER A 687 9.61 -1.38 -1.47
CA SER A 687 9.59 -2.50 -0.54
C SER A 687 9.18 -2.12 0.89
N SER A 688 9.51 -0.91 1.36
CA SER A 688 9.14 -0.44 2.70
C SER A 688 7.64 -0.22 2.80
N SER A 689 7.03 0.38 1.78
CA SER A 689 5.60 0.68 1.72
C SER A 689 4.73 -0.58 1.71
N VAL A 690 5.13 -1.62 0.97
CA VAL A 690 4.41 -2.91 0.87
C VAL A 690 4.24 -3.57 2.24
N SER A 691 5.29 -3.51 3.06
CA SER A 691 5.30 -4.13 4.39
C SER A 691 4.34 -3.47 5.39
N LEU A 692 3.92 -2.22 5.12
CA LEU A 692 3.08 -1.41 6.00
C LEU A 692 1.59 -1.47 5.65
N VAL A 693 1.22 -2.11 4.52
CA VAL A 693 -0.17 -2.14 4.03
C VAL A 693 -1.09 -2.96 4.94
N SER A 694 -0.70 -4.18 5.28
CA SER A 694 -1.50 -5.06 6.15
C SER A 694 -0.67 -6.19 6.74
N LYS A 695 -1.21 -6.84 7.78
CA LYS A 695 -0.60 -8.05 8.37
C LYS A 695 -0.48 -9.20 7.36
N ARG A 696 -1.43 -9.32 6.42
CA ARG A 696 -1.41 -10.34 5.35
C ARG A 696 -0.27 -10.06 4.36
N TRP A 697 -0.18 -8.82 3.87
CA TRP A 697 0.87 -8.41 2.95
C TRP A 697 2.25 -8.51 3.59
N LEU A 698 2.41 -8.14 4.86
CA LEU A 698 3.66 -8.31 5.60
C LEU A 698 4.08 -9.79 5.68
N ARG A 699 3.15 -10.72 5.95
CA ARG A 699 3.44 -12.16 6.00
C ARG A 699 3.82 -12.70 4.62
N ILE A 700 3.06 -12.35 3.57
CA ILE A 700 3.33 -12.81 2.20
C ILE A 700 4.65 -12.23 1.71
N TYR A 701 4.91 -10.95 1.95
CA TYR A 701 6.15 -10.28 1.61
C TYR A 701 7.36 -10.94 2.28
N ARG A 702 7.29 -11.24 3.60
CA ARG A 702 8.38 -11.92 4.31
C ARG A 702 8.65 -13.32 3.77
N THR A 703 7.60 -14.06 3.41
CA THR A 703 7.73 -15.39 2.79
C THR A 703 8.18 -15.33 1.33
N SER A 704 7.91 -14.24 0.61
CA SER A 704 8.36 -14.05 -0.78
C SER A 704 9.79 -13.52 -0.90
N THR A 705 10.35 -13.00 0.19
CA THR A 705 11.68 -12.37 0.19
C THR A 705 12.78 -13.43 0.17
N THR A 706 13.63 -13.39 -0.86
CA THR A 706 14.76 -14.32 -1.04
C THR A 706 16.11 -13.72 -0.66
N THR A 707 16.23 -12.38 -0.66
CA THR A 707 17.46 -11.66 -0.36
C THR A 707 17.25 -10.69 0.79
N LEU A 708 18.16 -10.67 1.76
CA LEU A 708 18.09 -9.80 2.93
C LEU A 708 19.46 -9.22 3.24
N SER A 709 19.53 -7.90 3.44
CA SER A 709 20.72 -7.21 3.92
C SER A 709 20.42 -6.54 5.25
N LEU A 710 21.15 -6.92 6.30
CA LEU A 710 20.99 -6.42 7.64
C LEU A 710 22.24 -5.68 8.08
N ARG A 711 22.04 -4.47 8.61
CA ARG A 711 23.06 -3.71 9.32
C ARG A 711 22.76 -3.81 10.81
N LEU A 712 23.64 -4.48 11.55
CA LEU A 712 23.44 -4.75 12.97
C LEU A 712 24.31 -3.82 13.81
N THR A 713 23.86 -3.51 15.02
CA THR A 713 24.62 -2.78 16.04
C THR A 713 25.16 -3.74 17.10
N THR A 714 26.26 -3.39 17.75
CA THR A 714 27.02 -4.20 18.73
C THR A 714 26.36 -4.26 20.12
N HIS A 715 25.04 -4.43 20.19
CA HIS A 715 24.32 -4.55 21.46
C HIS A 715 23.86 -6.00 21.75
N PRO A 716 23.98 -6.50 23.00
CA PRO A 716 23.61 -7.88 23.35
C PRO A 716 22.12 -8.20 23.18
N SER A 717 21.23 -7.19 23.10
CA SER A 717 19.81 -7.34 22.79
C SER A 717 19.51 -7.69 21.32
N THR A 718 20.53 -7.71 20.45
CA THR A 718 20.38 -8.03 19.02
C THR A 718 20.26 -9.52 18.71
N LEU A 719 20.72 -10.40 19.61
CA LEU A 719 20.72 -11.86 19.39
C LEU A 719 19.30 -12.47 19.42
N PRO A 720 18.44 -12.18 20.43
CA PRO A 720 17.07 -12.70 20.45
C PRO A 720 16.22 -12.12 19.33
N SER A 721 16.44 -10.86 18.95
CA SER A 721 15.69 -10.20 17.87
C SER A 721 16.06 -10.73 16.49
N LEU A 722 17.32 -11.11 16.25
CA LEU A 722 17.74 -11.71 14.97
C LEU A 722 17.17 -13.11 14.77
N SER A 723 17.16 -13.96 15.80
CA SER A 723 16.55 -15.30 15.72
C SER A 723 15.05 -15.23 15.40
N SER A 724 14.33 -14.35 16.10
CA SER A 724 12.92 -14.05 15.80
C SER A 724 12.76 -13.53 14.38
N LEU A 725 13.59 -12.59 13.93
CA LEU A 725 13.52 -12.04 12.59
C LEU A 725 13.72 -13.12 11.51
N LEU A 726 14.81 -13.88 11.58
CA LEU A 726 15.15 -14.91 10.58
C LEU A 726 14.09 -16.00 10.49
N SER A 727 13.41 -16.34 11.60
CA SER A 727 12.32 -17.32 11.59
C SER A 727 11.14 -16.93 10.68
N HIS A 728 10.98 -15.64 10.35
CA HIS A 728 9.93 -15.17 9.45
C HIS A 728 10.31 -15.23 7.96
N TYR A 729 11.55 -15.62 7.61
CA TYR A 729 12.08 -15.68 6.25
C TYR A 729 12.54 -17.10 5.87
N PRO A 730 11.60 -18.06 5.71
CA PRO A 730 11.95 -19.47 5.51
C PRO A 730 12.60 -19.79 4.15
N PHE A 731 12.42 -18.93 3.14
CA PHE A 731 12.91 -19.15 1.77
C PHE A 731 14.13 -18.26 1.41
N LEU A 732 14.88 -17.85 2.43
CA LEU A 732 16.04 -16.98 2.25
C LEU A 732 17.17 -17.72 1.50
N SER A 733 17.59 -17.19 0.35
CA SER A 733 18.69 -17.75 -0.46
C SER A 733 19.96 -16.90 -0.41
N SER A 734 19.86 -15.60 -0.11
CA SER A 734 21.00 -14.69 0.03
C SER A 734 20.89 -13.83 1.28
N LEU A 735 21.93 -13.83 2.11
CA LEU A 735 22.01 -13.06 3.35
C LEU A 735 23.28 -12.22 3.39
N SER A 736 23.13 -10.93 3.67
CA SER A 736 24.24 -10.02 3.95
C SER A 736 24.12 -9.48 5.37
N LEU A 737 25.13 -9.73 6.20
CA LEU A 737 25.25 -9.20 7.56
C LEU A 737 26.44 -8.25 7.62
N LEU A 738 26.18 -6.98 7.92
CA LEU A 738 27.18 -5.94 8.09
C LEU A 738 27.17 -5.41 9.52
N LEU A 739 28.29 -5.50 10.22
CA LEU A 739 28.52 -4.66 11.41
C LEU A 739 29.40 -3.48 11.01
N PRO A 740 28.99 -2.24 11.25
CA PRO A 740 29.90 -1.10 11.16
C PRO A 740 30.99 -1.22 12.25
N PRO A 741 32.25 -0.88 11.94
CA PRO A 741 33.31 -0.85 12.94
C PRO A 741 33.04 0.27 13.97
N ASP A 742 32.99 -0.08 15.25
CA ASP A 742 32.92 0.90 16.34
C ASP A 742 34.29 1.55 16.52
N PRO A 743 34.41 2.90 16.49
CA PRO A 743 35.68 3.59 16.63
C PRO A 743 36.28 3.54 18.06
N THR A 744 35.63 2.89 19.02
CA THR A 744 35.93 3.02 20.46
C THR A 744 36.31 1.74 21.20
N THR A 745 36.44 0.57 20.56
CA THR A 745 36.77 -0.68 21.28
C THR A 745 37.91 -1.48 20.66
N SER A 746 39.07 -1.44 21.32
CA SER A 746 40.28 -2.24 21.07
C SER A 746 40.22 -3.64 21.71
N ALA A 747 39.18 -4.43 21.42
CA ALA A 747 39.04 -5.79 21.96
C ALA A 747 38.66 -6.84 20.90
N THR A 748 39.66 -7.27 20.12
CA THR A 748 39.56 -8.31 19.06
C THR A 748 39.01 -9.67 19.54
N ALA A 749 39.13 -10.00 20.83
CA ALA A 749 38.62 -11.27 21.38
C ALA A 749 37.10 -11.26 21.70
N LYS A 750 36.50 -10.08 21.92
CA LYS A 750 35.05 -9.97 22.17
C LYS A 750 34.25 -9.98 20.86
N THR A 751 34.87 -9.62 19.75
CA THR A 751 34.23 -9.57 18.43
C THR A 751 34.15 -10.94 17.76
N THR A 752 35.13 -11.83 17.94
CA THR A 752 35.11 -13.20 17.39
C THR A 752 34.01 -14.08 18.01
N ALA A 753 33.90 -14.10 19.34
CA ALA A 753 32.87 -14.90 20.03
C ALA A 753 31.44 -14.44 19.66
N PHE A 754 31.24 -13.13 19.52
CA PHE A 754 29.96 -12.59 19.07
C PHE A 754 29.67 -12.95 17.60
N ALA A 755 30.67 -12.82 16.71
CA ALA A 755 30.56 -13.21 15.32
C ALA A 755 30.26 -14.71 15.15
N ASP A 756 30.92 -15.58 15.92
CA ASP A 756 30.68 -17.02 15.91
C ASP A 756 29.26 -17.36 16.37
N HIS A 757 28.74 -16.69 17.40
CA HIS A 757 27.35 -16.85 17.83
C HIS A 757 26.36 -16.41 16.75
N LEU A 758 26.61 -15.29 16.06
CA LEU A 758 25.78 -14.86 14.94
C LEU A 758 25.80 -15.87 13.79
N LEU A 759 26.98 -16.41 13.45
CA LEU A 759 27.11 -17.39 12.39
C LEU A 759 26.41 -18.72 12.76
N PHE A 760 26.46 -19.11 14.03
CA PHE A 760 25.73 -20.28 14.54
C PHE A 760 24.21 -20.09 14.39
N LEU A 761 23.67 -18.90 14.71
CA LEU A 761 22.27 -18.59 14.49
C LEU A 761 21.90 -18.68 13.00
N VAL A 762 22.70 -18.09 12.11
CA VAL A 762 22.47 -18.21 10.66
C VAL A 762 22.46 -19.68 10.23
N SER A 763 23.43 -20.47 10.70
CA SER A 763 23.49 -21.90 10.38
C SER A 763 22.28 -22.69 10.91
N SER A 764 21.60 -22.21 11.95
CA SER A 764 20.44 -22.89 12.54
C SER A 764 19.13 -22.51 11.86
N PHE A 765 18.99 -21.26 11.38
CA PHE A 765 17.72 -20.73 10.85
C PHE A 765 17.66 -20.65 9.32
N CYS A 766 18.79 -20.75 8.61
CA CYS A 766 18.85 -20.54 7.16
C CYS A 766 19.48 -21.73 6.39
N PRO A 767 18.86 -22.92 6.38
CA PRO A 767 19.45 -24.12 5.75
C PRO A 767 19.49 -24.06 4.21
N GLN A 768 18.65 -23.25 3.57
CA GLN A 768 18.55 -23.13 2.11
C GLN A 768 19.45 -22.02 1.52
N LEU A 769 20.41 -21.53 2.30
CA LEU A 769 21.25 -20.41 1.89
C LEU A 769 22.20 -20.81 0.77
N LEU A 770 22.18 -20.04 -0.33
CA LEU A 770 23.09 -20.19 -1.47
C LEU A 770 24.25 -19.18 -1.40
N SER A 771 23.99 -17.96 -0.89
CA SER A 771 24.99 -16.90 -0.78
C SER A 771 24.99 -16.28 0.61
N LEU A 772 26.17 -16.21 1.22
CA LEU A 772 26.37 -15.56 2.52
C LEU A 772 27.48 -14.52 2.44
N ARG A 773 27.14 -13.27 2.75
CA ARG A 773 28.09 -12.19 3.00
C ARG A 773 28.12 -11.84 4.48
N PHE A 774 29.14 -12.33 5.18
CA PHE A 774 29.30 -12.15 6.62
C PHE A 774 30.46 -11.19 6.90
N LEU A 775 30.13 -9.92 7.11
CA LEU A 775 31.07 -8.84 7.42
C LEU A 775 30.91 -8.35 8.86
N ALA A 776 30.49 -9.24 9.77
CA ALA A 776 30.23 -8.91 11.17
C ALA A 776 31.51 -8.87 12.03
N GLY A 777 32.57 -9.57 11.60
CA GLY A 777 33.81 -9.73 12.37
C GLY A 777 34.53 -11.03 12.01
N PRO A 778 35.76 -11.23 12.52
CA PRO A 778 36.52 -12.46 12.29
C PRO A 778 35.82 -13.68 12.89
N VAL A 779 35.79 -14.80 12.15
CA VAL A 779 35.13 -16.05 12.56
C VAL A 779 36.13 -17.19 12.81
N SER A 780 35.77 -18.11 13.71
CA SER A 780 36.58 -19.29 13.99
C SER A 780 36.32 -20.45 13.00
N PRO A 781 37.29 -21.37 12.82
CA PRO A 781 37.08 -22.57 12.01
C PRO A 781 35.93 -23.47 12.50
N SER A 782 35.62 -23.45 13.81
CA SER A 782 34.51 -24.20 14.40
C SER A 782 33.15 -23.70 13.95
N SER A 783 32.95 -22.39 13.88
CA SER A 783 31.67 -21.81 13.43
C SER A 783 31.47 -22.05 11.92
N LEU A 784 32.55 -22.01 11.14
CA LEU A 784 32.53 -22.39 9.72
C LEU A 784 32.20 -23.87 9.50
N ALA A 785 32.67 -24.78 10.36
CA ALA A 785 32.30 -26.19 10.28
C ALA A 785 30.81 -26.40 10.54
N SER A 786 30.22 -25.66 11.50
CA SER A 786 28.76 -25.66 11.75
C SER A 786 27.98 -25.15 10.53
N LEU A 787 28.46 -24.06 9.92
CA LEU A 787 27.86 -23.51 8.71
C LEU A 787 27.90 -24.52 7.55
N ALA A 788 29.03 -25.20 7.36
CA ALA A 788 29.21 -26.21 6.32
C ALA A 788 28.24 -27.39 6.50
N SER A 789 28.01 -27.84 7.74
CA SER A 789 27.08 -28.93 8.00
C SER A 789 25.62 -28.56 7.77
N SER A 790 25.24 -27.30 8.03
CA SER A 790 23.84 -26.86 7.90
C SER A 790 23.49 -26.35 6.49
N CYS A 791 24.41 -25.62 5.85
CA CYS A 791 24.19 -24.96 4.56
C CYS A 791 24.97 -25.65 3.45
N THR A 792 24.60 -26.88 3.11
CA THR A 792 25.35 -27.75 2.17
C THR A 792 25.30 -27.27 0.70
N GLN A 793 24.33 -26.42 0.35
CA GLN A 793 24.15 -25.86 -0.99
C GLN A 793 24.82 -24.50 -1.20
N LEU A 794 25.62 -24.02 -0.23
CA LEU A 794 26.26 -22.72 -0.30
C LEU A 794 27.22 -22.63 -1.50
N THR A 795 26.98 -21.68 -2.40
CA THR A 795 27.80 -21.44 -3.61
C THR A 795 28.74 -20.25 -3.46
N SER A 796 28.36 -19.24 -2.67
CA SER A 796 29.15 -18.02 -2.45
C SER A 796 29.31 -17.71 -0.97
N LEU A 797 30.55 -17.49 -0.52
CA LEU A 797 30.87 -17.18 0.89
C LEU A 797 31.85 -16.01 0.97
N TYR A 798 31.47 -14.97 1.72
CA TYR A 798 32.32 -13.83 2.06
C TYR A 798 32.46 -13.74 3.57
N ILE A 799 33.69 -13.82 4.09
CA ILE A 799 33.97 -13.85 5.52
C ILE A 799 35.21 -13.05 5.88
N ASN A 800 35.29 -12.68 7.17
CA ASN A 800 36.50 -12.10 7.75
C ASN A 800 37.21 -13.16 8.61
N LEU A 801 38.53 -13.21 8.57
CA LEU A 801 39.35 -14.12 9.37
C LEU A 801 40.43 -13.35 10.15
N SER A 802 40.82 -13.89 11.31
CA SER A 802 41.99 -13.44 12.09
C SER A 802 43.17 -14.39 11.88
N ARG A 803 44.40 -13.87 11.98
CA ARG A 803 45.62 -14.70 12.00
C ARG A 803 45.65 -15.59 13.26
N PRO A 804 46.22 -16.82 13.20
CA PRO A 804 46.76 -17.52 12.04
C PRO A 804 45.68 -18.08 11.10
N LEU A 805 46.00 -18.19 9.81
CA LEU A 805 45.05 -18.57 8.76
C LEU A 805 45.09 -20.08 8.49
N PHE A 806 44.00 -20.79 8.74
CA PHE A 806 43.83 -22.20 8.39
C PHE A 806 42.66 -22.33 7.40
N LEU A 807 42.93 -22.69 6.13
CA LEU A 807 41.92 -22.71 5.05
C LEU A 807 41.40 -24.10 4.66
N MET A 808 41.84 -25.16 5.35
CA MET A 808 41.40 -26.54 5.06
C MET A 808 39.89 -26.75 5.23
N TRP A 809 39.21 -25.91 6.01
CA TRP A 809 37.75 -25.97 6.17
C TRP A 809 36.99 -25.76 4.86
N VAL A 810 37.60 -25.16 3.83
CA VAL A 810 36.97 -24.95 2.52
C VAL A 810 36.57 -26.30 1.89
N LEU A 811 37.30 -27.38 2.18
CA LEU A 811 36.95 -28.75 1.74
C LEU A 811 35.60 -29.24 2.27
N LYS A 812 35.10 -28.66 3.36
CA LYS A 812 33.77 -29.00 3.91
C LYS A 812 32.62 -28.39 3.12
N PHE A 813 32.90 -27.50 2.15
CA PHE A 813 31.89 -26.87 1.30
C PHE A 813 31.98 -27.40 -0.14
N PRO A 814 31.30 -28.52 -0.46
CA PRO A 814 31.45 -29.19 -1.76
C PRO A 814 30.87 -28.41 -2.94
N SER A 815 29.91 -27.51 -2.68
CA SER A 815 29.19 -26.73 -3.71
C SER A 815 29.78 -25.32 -3.92
N LEU A 816 30.84 -24.96 -3.19
CA LEU A 816 31.38 -23.60 -3.17
C LEU A 816 32.07 -23.27 -4.49
N LYS A 817 31.62 -22.19 -5.14
CA LYS A 817 32.19 -21.66 -6.39
C LYS A 817 32.88 -20.32 -6.18
N GLU A 818 32.41 -19.52 -5.24
CA GLU A 818 32.96 -18.21 -4.95
C GLU A 818 33.34 -18.08 -3.48
N LEU A 819 34.60 -17.73 -3.23
CA LEU A 819 35.13 -17.52 -1.89
C LEU A 819 35.79 -16.15 -1.78
N SER A 820 35.40 -15.37 -0.77
CA SER A 820 36.05 -14.13 -0.41
C SER A 820 36.48 -14.14 1.05
N VAL A 821 37.78 -13.92 1.28
CA VAL A 821 38.38 -13.88 2.61
C VAL A 821 39.04 -12.53 2.83
N THR A 822 38.64 -11.84 3.89
CA THR A 822 39.30 -10.62 4.35
C THR A 822 40.04 -10.88 5.66
N VAL A 823 41.34 -10.67 5.68
CA VAL A 823 42.16 -10.82 6.88
C VAL A 823 42.13 -9.51 7.66
N CYS A 824 41.70 -9.57 8.91
CA CYS A 824 41.74 -8.41 9.82
C CYS A 824 43.15 -8.26 10.41
N SER A 825 43.78 -7.09 10.25
CA SER A 825 45.05 -6.74 10.89
C SER A 825 44.83 -6.47 12.38
N GLY A 826 45.39 -7.33 13.23
CA GLY A 826 45.52 -7.04 14.66
C GLY A 826 46.68 -6.09 14.87
N ASP A 827 46.42 -4.90 15.40
CA ASP A 827 47.47 -3.98 15.84
C ASP A 827 48.14 -4.59 17.08
N GLY A 828 49.40 -5.01 16.97
CA GLY A 828 50.24 -5.37 18.11
C GLY A 828 50.28 -6.86 18.51
N ALA A 829 50.70 -7.74 17.60
CA ALA A 829 51.30 -9.01 18.00
C ALA A 829 52.38 -9.44 17.00
N ASP A 830 53.53 -8.78 17.06
CA ASP A 830 54.82 -9.44 16.82
C ASP A 830 54.98 -10.58 17.84
N HIS A 831 54.22 -11.65 17.69
CA HIS A 831 54.52 -12.90 18.34
C HIS A 831 55.30 -13.72 17.34
N ALA A 832 56.61 -13.75 17.58
CA ALA A 832 57.51 -14.80 17.12
C ALA A 832 56.74 -16.12 17.11
N VAL A 833 56.44 -16.62 15.91
CA VAL A 833 56.01 -18.00 15.75
C VAL A 833 57.16 -18.84 16.28
N ASP A 834 56.89 -19.60 17.34
CA ASP A 834 57.81 -20.59 17.87
C ASP A 834 58.23 -21.51 16.71
N PRO A 835 59.53 -21.59 16.34
CA PRO A 835 59.99 -22.43 15.24
C PRO A 835 59.70 -23.92 15.44
N ASN A 836 59.28 -24.33 16.65
CA ASN A 836 58.91 -25.70 17.00
C ASN A 836 57.44 -26.09 16.70
N TRP A 837 56.63 -25.23 16.04
CA TRP A 837 55.29 -25.65 15.58
C TRP A 837 55.32 -26.55 14.32
N GLU A 838 56.47 -27.15 14.00
CA GLU A 838 56.64 -28.19 12.98
C GLU A 838 55.91 -29.52 13.26
N TYR A 839 55.25 -29.70 14.41
CA TYR A 839 54.48 -30.91 14.68
C TYR A 839 53.01 -30.78 14.24
N GLY A 840 52.73 -31.16 12.99
CA GLY A 840 51.35 -31.48 12.58
C GLY A 840 51.02 -31.55 11.09
N PHE A 841 51.91 -31.18 10.17
CA PHE A 841 51.70 -31.37 8.73
C PHE A 841 52.73 -32.34 8.17
N SER A 842 52.50 -33.64 8.39
CA SER A 842 53.20 -34.68 7.64
C SER A 842 52.88 -34.52 6.15
N ALA A 843 53.93 -34.46 5.33
CA ALA A 843 53.90 -34.40 3.87
C ALA A 843 53.22 -35.60 3.16
N GLU A 844 52.43 -36.41 3.88
CA GLU A 844 51.76 -37.62 3.37
C GLU A 844 50.23 -37.47 3.23
N GLU A 845 49.62 -36.38 3.69
CA GLU A 845 48.19 -36.07 3.42
C GLU A 845 47.99 -35.13 2.20
N ASP A 846 48.93 -35.21 1.25
CA ASP A 846 48.91 -34.58 -0.08
C ASP A 846 47.87 -35.26 -1.01
N SER A 847 46.68 -35.57 -0.48
CA SER A 847 45.55 -35.93 -1.33
C SER A 847 45.11 -34.67 -2.05
N ALA A 848 45.33 -34.66 -3.36
CA ALA A 848 44.98 -33.61 -4.32
C ALA A 848 43.46 -33.38 -4.37
N ALA A 849 42.88 -32.87 -3.29
CA ALA A 849 41.48 -32.49 -3.22
C ALA A 849 41.31 -31.18 -4.00
N GLU A 850 40.95 -31.33 -5.28
CA GLU A 850 40.71 -30.21 -6.18
C GLU A 850 39.50 -29.40 -5.69
N LEU A 851 39.68 -28.10 -5.48
CA LEU A 851 38.61 -27.19 -5.12
C LEU A 851 37.83 -26.78 -6.37
N GLY A 852 36.50 -26.87 -6.30
CA GLY A 852 35.58 -26.47 -7.38
C GLY A 852 35.37 -24.95 -7.52
N LEU A 853 36.32 -24.13 -7.08
CA LEU A 853 36.20 -22.67 -7.05
C LEU A 853 36.38 -22.05 -8.45
N ASP A 854 35.38 -21.26 -8.86
CA ASP A 854 35.41 -20.44 -10.07
C ASP A 854 35.98 -19.04 -9.79
N SER A 855 35.75 -18.49 -8.57
CA SER A 855 36.15 -17.15 -8.17
C SER A 855 36.74 -17.12 -6.75
N LEU A 856 37.89 -16.46 -6.60
CA LEU A 856 38.61 -16.33 -5.35
C LEU A 856 39.04 -14.87 -5.12
N CYS A 857 38.60 -14.30 -4.01
CA CYS A 857 38.98 -12.95 -3.57
C CYS A 857 39.68 -13.00 -2.23
N LEU A 858 40.91 -12.53 -2.17
CA LEU A 858 41.70 -12.49 -0.94
C LEU A 858 42.10 -11.05 -0.62
N SER A 859 41.97 -10.67 0.65
CA SER A 859 42.33 -9.34 1.12
C SER A 859 43.21 -9.39 2.37
N GLY A 860 44.33 -8.66 2.39
CA GLY A 860 45.19 -8.53 3.58
C GLY A 860 46.18 -9.68 3.83
N ILE A 861 46.58 -10.42 2.80
CA ILE A 861 47.57 -11.50 2.92
C ILE A 861 48.98 -10.91 3.01
N GLY A 862 49.79 -11.45 3.94
CA GLY A 862 51.19 -11.11 4.13
C GLY A 862 52.14 -12.20 3.61
N ALA A 863 53.42 -11.85 3.46
CA ALA A 863 54.46 -12.77 2.99
C ALA A 863 54.83 -13.87 4.01
N GLY A 864 54.41 -13.73 5.26
CA GLY A 864 54.61 -14.71 6.34
C GLY A 864 53.41 -15.61 6.60
N ASP A 865 52.37 -15.60 5.76
CA ASP A 865 51.18 -16.42 5.95
C ASP A 865 51.34 -17.84 5.40
N TRP A 866 51.25 -18.82 6.29
CA TRP A 866 51.44 -20.24 5.98
C TRP A 866 50.15 -20.85 5.41
N GLY A 867 50.26 -21.92 4.62
CA GLY A 867 49.11 -22.70 4.13
C GLY A 867 48.47 -22.22 2.83
N PHE A 868 48.90 -21.09 2.27
CA PHE A 868 48.46 -20.63 0.95
C PHE A 868 49.00 -21.48 -0.20
N GLY A 869 50.18 -22.09 -0.05
CA GLY A 869 50.73 -23.03 -1.04
C GLY A 869 49.77 -24.19 -1.36
N TRP A 870 49.10 -24.75 -0.35
CA TRP A 870 48.06 -25.76 -0.54
C TRP A 870 46.85 -25.21 -1.30
N LEU A 871 46.37 -24.02 -0.92
CA LEU A 871 45.22 -23.38 -1.57
C LEU A 871 45.49 -23.19 -3.07
N TRP A 872 46.68 -22.69 -3.42
CA TRP A 872 47.07 -22.45 -4.80
C TRP A 872 47.11 -23.74 -5.63
N ARG A 873 47.67 -24.84 -5.09
CA ARG A 873 47.69 -26.15 -5.77
C ARG A 873 46.30 -26.74 -6.02
N SER A 874 45.35 -26.39 -5.15
CA SER A 874 44.00 -26.94 -5.13
C SER A 874 43.03 -26.17 -6.03
N CYS A 875 43.30 -24.91 -6.36
CA CYS A 875 42.42 -24.01 -7.14
C CYS A 875 42.70 -24.04 -8.67
N ARG A 876 42.61 -25.21 -9.32
CA ARG A 876 42.96 -25.34 -10.75
C ARG A 876 41.89 -24.90 -11.74
N LYS A 877 40.63 -24.82 -11.30
CA LYS A 877 39.46 -24.41 -12.13
C LYS A 877 39.15 -22.92 -12.06
N LEU A 878 40.02 -22.14 -11.42
CA LEU A 878 39.79 -20.74 -11.14
C LEU A 878 39.69 -19.91 -12.42
N ARG A 879 38.61 -19.13 -12.56
CA ARG A 879 38.40 -18.18 -13.66
C ARG A 879 38.62 -16.74 -13.24
N LYS A 880 38.35 -16.42 -11.97
CA LYS A 880 38.47 -15.06 -11.44
C LYS A 880 39.34 -15.04 -10.18
N LEU A 881 40.40 -14.23 -10.20
CA LEU A 881 41.29 -14.01 -9.06
C LEU A 881 41.31 -12.53 -8.69
N GLN A 882 41.02 -12.22 -7.43
CA GLN A 882 41.09 -10.86 -6.89
C GLN A 882 42.02 -10.84 -5.68
N LEU A 883 43.06 -10.01 -5.71
CA LEU A 883 43.95 -9.73 -4.58
C LEU A 883 43.79 -8.26 -4.18
N LYS A 884 43.53 -8.01 -2.90
CA LYS A 884 43.26 -6.66 -2.35
C LYS A 884 44.15 -6.39 -1.14
N SER A 885 44.88 -5.27 -1.11
CA SER A 885 45.76 -4.90 0.00
C SER A 885 46.66 -6.06 0.48
N CYS A 886 47.23 -6.84 -0.44
CA CYS A 886 48.09 -7.97 -0.11
C CYS A 886 49.57 -7.54 -0.21
N GLU A 887 50.33 -7.84 0.83
CA GLU A 887 51.78 -7.63 0.92
C GLU A 887 52.56 -8.88 0.46
N GLY A 888 51.90 -10.04 0.45
CA GLY A 888 52.44 -11.31 -0.03
C GLY A 888 51.34 -12.20 -0.64
N ILE A 889 51.72 -13.33 -1.21
CA ILE A 889 50.79 -14.39 -1.65
C ILE A 889 50.87 -15.64 -0.75
N GLY A 890 51.37 -15.46 0.47
CA GLY A 890 51.73 -16.52 1.41
C GLY A 890 53.24 -16.61 1.64
N ASP A 891 53.65 -17.70 2.30
CA ASP A 891 55.04 -18.08 2.57
C ASP A 891 55.92 -18.23 1.30
N GLY A 892 57.24 -18.34 1.49
CA GLY A 892 58.21 -18.41 0.39
C GLY A 892 57.97 -19.56 -0.61
N GLY A 893 57.28 -20.64 -0.20
CA GLY A 893 56.89 -21.75 -1.08
C GLY A 893 55.65 -21.46 -1.94
N SER A 894 54.82 -20.48 -1.55
CA SER A 894 53.53 -20.19 -2.17
C SER A 894 53.65 -19.70 -3.62
N PHE A 895 54.72 -18.99 -4.01
CA PHE A 895 54.94 -18.54 -5.40
C PHE A 895 55.07 -19.67 -6.41
N SER A 896 55.78 -20.74 -6.07
CA SER A 896 55.89 -21.92 -6.95
C SER A 896 54.55 -22.62 -7.16
N SER A 897 53.70 -22.57 -6.13
CA SER A 897 52.39 -23.21 -6.12
C SER A 897 51.33 -22.35 -6.82
N PHE A 898 51.49 -21.03 -6.78
CA PHE A 898 50.63 -20.05 -7.43
C PHE A 898 50.55 -20.23 -8.95
N GLU A 899 51.63 -20.68 -9.60
CA GLU A 899 51.64 -20.93 -11.05
C GLU A 899 50.55 -21.94 -11.47
N SER A 900 50.26 -22.93 -10.61
CA SER A 900 49.29 -23.97 -10.92
C SER A 900 47.83 -23.49 -11.00
N CYS A 901 47.47 -22.39 -10.34
CA CYS A 901 46.11 -21.83 -10.43
C CYS A 901 45.93 -20.84 -11.58
N LEU A 902 47.02 -20.39 -12.24
CA LEU A 902 46.95 -19.32 -13.24
C LEU A 902 46.49 -19.77 -14.63
N GLN A 903 46.63 -21.05 -14.99
CA GLN A 903 46.39 -21.53 -16.37
C GLN A 903 44.96 -21.25 -16.88
N GLY A 904 43.96 -21.33 -16.00
CA GLY A 904 42.54 -21.14 -16.33
C GLY A 904 41.97 -19.74 -16.09
N VAL A 905 42.77 -18.81 -15.54
CA VAL A 905 42.29 -17.50 -15.08
C VAL A 905 41.94 -16.61 -16.27
N GLN A 906 40.73 -16.06 -16.24
CA GLN A 906 40.17 -15.18 -17.26
C GLN A 906 40.08 -13.72 -16.79
N GLU A 907 39.89 -13.50 -15.49
CA GLU A 907 39.82 -12.18 -14.86
C GLU A 907 40.80 -12.08 -13.68
N LEU A 908 41.69 -11.09 -13.71
CA LEU A 908 42.62 -10.78 -12.63
C LEU A 908 42.41 -9.35 -12.13
N GLU A 909 42.20 -9.19 -10.83
CA GLU A 909 42.14 -7.88 -10.18
C GLU A 909 43.19 -7.76 -9.08
N LEU A 910 44.05 -6.75 -9.19
CA LEU A 910 45.06 -6.40 -8.18
C LEU A 910 44.74 -5.01 -7.66
N ARG A 911 44.36 -4.89 -6.39
CA ARG A 911 44.04 -3.61 -5.74
C ARG A 911 44.98 -3.38 -4.58
N THR A 912 45.66 -2.24 -4.54
CA THR A 912 46.55 -1.83 -3.44
C THR A 912 47.60 -2.90 -3.08
N CYS A 913 48.09 -3.65 -4.08
CA CYS A 913 49.03 -4.78 -3.92
C CYS A 913 50.45 -4.44 -4.38
N ARG A 914 50.98 -3.27 -3.97
CA ARG A 914 52.24 -2.71 -4.50
C ARG A 914 53.44 -3.65 -4.36
N ALA A 915 53.51 -4.47 -3.30
CA ALA A 915 54.65 -5.34 -3.03
C ALA A 915 54.74 -6.56 -3.96
N ILE A 916 53.61 -7.06 -4.44
CA ILE A 916 53.54 -8.35 -5.19
C ILE A 916 53.19 -8.20 -6.66
N ILE A 917 52.67 -7.05 -7.06
CA ILE A 917 52.06 -6.85 -8.38
C ILE A 917 52.99 -7.21 -9.54
N ASP A 918 54.25 -6.76 -9.53
CA ASP A 918 55.19 -7.03 -10.62
C ASP A 918 55.52 -8.53 -10.72
N GLY A 919 55.68 -9.19 -9.57
CA GLY A 919 55.91 -10.64 -9.51
C GLY A 919 54.69 -11.43 -10.00
N VAL A 920 53.49 -11.02 -9.61
CA VAL A 920 52.24 -11.65 -10.07
C VAL A 920 52.05 -11.44 -11.58
N LEU A 921 52.22 -10.23 -12.08
CA LEU A 921 52.11 -9.93 -13.51
C LEU A 921 53.13 -10.71 -14.34
N LEU A 922 54.38 -10.83 -13.87
CA LEU A 922 55.39 -11.65 -14.53
C LEU A 922 54.95 -13.13 -14.64
N LYS A 923 54.47 -13.72 -13.53
CA LYS A 923 54.02 -15.11 -13.54
C LYS A 923 52.76 -15.35 -14.37
N VAL A 924 51.88 -14.35 -14.46
CA VAL A 924 50.73 -14.38 -15.36
C VAL A 924 51.19 -14.31 -16.82
N ALA A 925 52.16 -13.45 -17.16
CA ALA A 925 52.71 -13.37 -18.52
C ALA A 925 53.36 -14.69 -18.96
N GLU A 926 54.05 -15.38 -18.05
CA GLU A 926 54.74 -16.64 -18.32
C GLU A 926 53.77 -17.84 -18.45
N ASN A 927 52.69 -17.89 -17.66
CA ASN A 927 51.91 -19.12 -17.44
C ASN A 927 50.41 -19.03 -17.75
N CYS A 928 49.88 -17.85 -18.12
CA CYS A 928 48.44 -17.65 -18.35
C CYS A 928 48.13 -17.21 -19.79
N ASP A 929 47.55 -18.13 -20.58
CA ASP A 929 47.10 -17.84 -21.95
C ASP A 929 45.62 -17.41 -22.01
N SER A 930 44.86 -17.68 -20.96
CA SER A 930 43.40 -17.53 -20.90
C SER A 930 42.91 -16.14 -20.46
N LEU A 931 43.81 -15.25 -20.04
CA LEU A 931 43.44 -13.97 -19.44
C LEU A 931 42.74 -13.05 -20.44
N THR A 932 41.58 -12.52 -20.06
CA THR A 932 40.79 -11.61 -20.89
C THR A 932 40.51 -10.27 -20.21
N SER A 933 40.58 -10.19 -18.89
CA SER A 933 40.32 -8.97 -18.13
C SER A 933 41.40 -8.75 -17.08
N LEU A 934 42.04 -7.59 -17.11
CA LEU A 934 43.02 -7.17 -16.10
C LEU A 934 42.58 -5.85 -15.46
N LEU A 935 42.51 -5.83 -14.14
CA LEU A 935 42.36 -4.61 -13.35
C LEU A 935 43.56 -4.44 -12.42
N VAL A 936 44.17 -3.26 -12.46
CA VAL A 936 45.24 -2.85 -11.54
C VAL A 936 44.85 -1.51 -10.93
N TYR A 937 44.73 -1.49 -9.61
CA TYR A 937 44.48 -0.28 -8.83
C TYR A 937 45.62 -0.07 -7.85
N ASP A 938 46.31 1.06 -7.96
CA ASP A 938 47.39 1.48 -7.07
C ASP A 938 48.55 0.46 -6.96
N GLY A 939 49.37 0.39 -8.02
CA GLY A 939 50.55 -0.46 -8.11
C GLY A 939 51.00 -0.71 -9.56
N GLY A 940 52.11 -1.44 -9.72
CA GLY A 940 52.70 -1.82 -11.01
C GLY A 940 53.82 -0.86 -11.38
N SER A 941 55.06 -1.36 -11.40
CA SER A 941 56.19 -0.56 -11.87
C SER A 941 56.18 -0.45 -13.39
N SER A 942 56.85 0.59 -13.92
CA SER A 942 57.05 0.76 -15.37
C SER A 942 57.61 -0.53 -16.01
N GLU A 943 58.68 -1.10 -15.46
CA GLU A 943 59.28 -2.32 -16.01
C GLU A 943 58.36 -3.54 -15.88
N GLY A 944 57.67 -3.69 -14.74
CA GLY A 944 56.75 -4.80 -14.50
C GLY A 944 55.58 -4.82 -15.49
N LEU A 945 54.96 -3.66 -15.72
CA LEU A 945 53.88 -3.49 -16.69
C LEU A 945 54.37 -3.72 -18.12
N LEU A 946 55.52 -3.15 -18.49
CA LEU A 946 56.08 -3.30 -19.83
C LEU A 946 56.43 -4.76 -20.14
N ARG A 947 57.05 -5.47 -19.20
CA ARG A 947 57.32 -6.91 -19.32
C ARG A 947 56.05 -7.71 -19.51
N PHE A 948 55.02 -7.44 -18.71
CA PHE A 948 53.75 -8.12 -18.85
C PHE A 948 53.14 -7.91 -20.25
N PHE A 949 53.06 -6.66 -20.72
CA PHE A 949 52.46 -6.39 -22.03
C PHE A 949 53.28 -6.94 -23.19
N SER A 950 54.60 -6.98 -23.07
CA SER A 950 55.49 -7.45 -24.14
C SER A 950 55.64 -8.97 -24.20
N GLN A 951 55.56 -9.66 -23.05
CA GLN A 951 55.82 -11.11 -22.95
C GLN A 951 54.56 -11.96 -22.79
N SER A 952 53.41 -11.36 -22.47
CA SER A 952 52.17 -12.10 -22.29
C SER A 952 51.68 -12.74 -23.59
N ARG A 953 51.17 -13.96 -23.46
CA ARG A 953 50.57 -14.74 -24.57
C ARG A 953 49.05 -14.61 -24.64
N CYS A 954 48.45 -13.99 -23.62
CA CYS A 954 47.01 -13.78 -23.54
C CYS A 954 46.53 -12.69 -24.51
N ASN A 955 45.24 -12.72 -24.86
CA ASN A 955 44.63 -11.67 -25.68
C ASN A 955 43.57 -10.91 -24.86
N LEU A 956 44.00 -9.82 -24.22
CA LEU A 956 43.16 -9.01 -23.36
C LEU A 956 41.99 -8.38 -24.12
N ARG A 957 40.82 -8.44 -23.49
CA ARG A 957 39.58 -7.77 -23.93
C ARG A 957 39.24 -6.58 -23.06
N LYS A 958 39.62 -6.59 -21.78
CA LYS A 958 39.34 -5.53 -20.82
C LYS A 958 40.59 -5.16 -20.04
N VAL A 959 40.85 -3.87 -19.97
CA VAL A 959 41.99 -3.30 -19.23
C VAL A 959 41.47 -2.15 -18.37
N ASP A 960 41.66 -2.22 -17.05
CA ASP A 960 41.26 -1.18 -16.10
C ASP A 960 42.44 -0.80 -15.20
N PHE A 961 43.07 0.34 -15.48
CA PHE A 961 44.16 0.88 -14.69
C PHE A 961 43.71 2.11 -13.91
N ARG A 962 43.92 2.09 -12.60
CA ARG A 962 43.54 3.18 -11.69
C ARG A 962 44.71 3.56 -10.81
N LEU A 963 45.06 4.85 -10.80
CA LEU A 963 46.28 5.35 -10.16
C LEU A 963 47.57 4.58 -10.55
N PRO A 964 47.80 4.21 -11.83
CA PRO A 964 49.06 3.59 -12.21
C PRO A 964 50.13 4.68 -12.38
N LEU A 965 50.84 5.03 -11.30
CA LEU A 965 51.76 6.18 -11.29
C LEU A 965 52.85 6.12 -12.37
N ASP A 966 53.22 4.91 -12.82
CA ASP A 966 54.28 4.67 -13.79
C ASP A 966 53.78 4.39 -15.23
N LEU A 967 52.46 4.39 -15.48
CA LEU A 967 51.90 4.10 -16.81
C LEU A 967 52.11 5.27 -17.79
N ASN A 968 52.93 5.03 -18.81
CA ASN A 968 53.29 5.99 -19.87
C ASN A 968 52.86 5.51 -21.28
N ASN A 969 53.25 6.25 -22.33
CA ASN A 969 52.92 5.92 -23.72
C ASN A 969 53.50 4.59 -24.23
N ASP A 970 54.70 4.20 -23.80
CA ASP A 970 55.35 2.97 -24.27
C ASP A 970 54.51 1.74 -23.88
N HIS A 971 53.89 1.78 -22.70
CA HIS A 971 52.95 0.77 -22.25
C HIS A 971 51.69 0.71 -23.12
N LEU A 972 51.10 1.86 -23.46
CA LEU A 972 49.92 1.90 -24.32
C LEU A 972 50.24 1.42 -25.74
N LEU A 973 51.44 1.71 -26.24
CA LEU A 973 51.93 1.20 -27.51
C LEU A 973 52.10 -0.32 -27.46
N ALA A 974 52.70 -0.86 -26.39
CA ALA A 974 52.81 -2.30 -26.20
C ALA A 974 51.42 -2.98 -26.16
N VAL A 975 50.46 -2.39 -25.44
CA VAL A 975 49.06 -2.84 -25.40
C VAL A 975 48.43 -2.82 -26.81
N ALA A 976 48.63 -1.74 -27.56
CA ALA A 976 48.10 -1.58 -28.92
C ALA A 976 48.70 -2.57 -29.92
N MET A 977 49.97 -2.95 -29.74
CA MET A 977 50.67 -3.91 -30.58
C MET A 977 50.21 -5.35 -30.31
N ASN A 978 50.07 -5.71 -29.03
CA ASN A 978 49.91 -7.10 -28.60
C ASN A 978 48.46 -7.53 -28.36
N PHE A 979 47.54 -6.62 -28.03
CA PHE A 979 46.14 -6.95 -27.75
C PHE A 979 45.19 -6.35 -28.78
N ARG A 980 44.81 -7.14 -29.80
CA ARG A 980 43.98 -6.68 -30.92
C ARG A 980 42.47 -6.83 -30.69
N SER A 981 42.07 -7.54 -29.65
CA SER A 981 40.65 -7.81 -29.33
C SER A 981 40.11 -7.00 -28.15
N LEU A 982 40.71 -5.84 -27.88
CA LEU A 982 40.29 -4.94 -26.81
C LEU A 982 38.87 -4.41 -27.06
N SER A 983 38.03 -4.57 -26.04
CA SER A 983 36.62 -4.15 -26.00
C SER A 983 36.36 -3.09 -24.93
N SER A 984 37.17 -3.04 -23.87
CA SER A 984 37.02 -2.10 -22.76
C SER A 984 38.38 -1.61 -22.28
N ILE A 985 38.57 -0.29 -22.21
CA ILE A 985 39.78 0.33 -21.70
C ILE A 985 39.38 1.42 -20.72
N LYS A 986 39.88 1.32 -19.49
CA LYS A 986 39.63 2.29 -18.43
C LYS A 986 40.96 2.74 -17.86
N LEU A 987 41.18 4.04 -17.92
CA LEU A 987 42.33 4.72 -17.37
C LEU A 987 41.80 5.76 -16.40
N GLN A 988 42.25 5.67 -15.15
CA GLN A 988 41.87 6.61 -14.11
C GLN A 988 43.13 7.19 -13.47
N SER A 989 43.22 8.53 -13.44
CA SER A 989 44.35 9.27 -12.84
C SER A 989 45.71 8.86 -13.40
N CYS A 990 45.78 8.66 -14.72
CA CYS A 990 47.02 8.40 -15.46
C CYS A 990 47.60 9.73 -15.95
N CYS A 991 48.68 10.22 -15.34
CA CYS A 991 49.27 11.54 -15.62
C CYS A 991 50.44 11.53 -16.63
N LEU A 992 51.07 10.37 -16.86
CA LEU A 992 52.21 10.21 -17.79
C LEU A 992 51.79 9.77 -19.20
N VAL A 993 50.49 9.55 -19.43
CA VAL A 993 49.93 9.21 -20.74
C VAL A 993 49.71 10.50 -21.55
N SER A 994 50.16 10.52 -22.81
CA SER A 994 49.85 11.59 -23.76
C SER A 994 48.86 11.14 -24.84
N GLY A 995 48.38 12.08 -25.65
CA GLY A 995 47.42 11.78 -26.70
C GLY A 995 48.01 10.92 -27.81
N GLU A 996 49.34 10.86 -27.97
CA GLU A 996 49.99 9.96 -28.92
C GLU A 996 49.72 8.49 -28.59
N GLY A 997 49.92 8.09 -27.32
CA GLY A 997 49.64 6.73 -26.85
C GLY A 997 48.16 6.36 -27.00
N LEU A 998 47.25 7.28 -26.65
CA LEU A 998 45.81 7.08 -26.80
C LEU A 998 45.37 6.98 -28.27
N ARG A 999 45.94 7.79 -29.17
CA ARG A 999 45.65 7.72 -30.62
C ARG A 999 46.11 6.38 -31.19
N ALA A 1000 47.33 5.95 -30.88
CA ALA A 1000 47.86 4.68 -31.35
C ALA A 1000 46.99 3.49 -30.90
N LEU A 1001 46.56 3.53 -29.64
CA LEU A 1001 45.66 2.53 -29.07
C LEU A 1001 44.26 2.57 -29.70
N ALA A 1002 43.70 3.76 -29.97
CA ALA A 1002 42.42 3.89 -30.63
C ALA A 1002 42.42 3.39 -32.08
N ILE A 1003 43.52 3.60 -32.80
CA ILE A 1003 43.71 3.05 -34.15
C ILE A 1003 43.74 1.52 -34.09
N ALA A 1004 44.52 0.96 -33.16
CA ALA A 1004 44.65 -0.49 -32.99
C ALA A 1004 43.35 -1.18 -32.57
N ALA A 1005 42.53 -0.53 -31.73
CA ALA A 1005 41.27 -1.07 -31.21
C ALA A 1005 40.01 -0.60 -31.96
N SER A 1006 40.17 0.09 -33.09
CA SER A 1006 39.09 0.74 -33.87
C SER A 1006 37.95 -0.19 -34.28
N SER A 1007 38.23 -1.48 -34.49
CA SER A 1007 37.26 -2.46 -34.98
C SER A 1007 36.34 -3.05 -33.90
N GLY A 1008 36.67 -2.89 -32.61
CA GLY A 1008 36.05 -3.66 -31.52
C GLY A 1008 35.86 -2.96 -30.17
N LEU A 1009 36.41 -1.76 -29.94
CA LEU A 1009 36.28 -1.09 -28.64
C LEU A 1009 34.85 -0.56 -28.41
N GLU A 1010 34.22 -1.01 -27.31
CA GLU A 1010 32.87 -0.63 -26.91
C GLU A 1010 32.84 0.23 -25.64
N GLU A 1011 33.88 0.18 -24.80
CA GLU A 1011 33.96 0.93 -23.55
C GLU A 1011 35.30 1.68 -23.43
N LEU A 1012 35.22 2.98 -23.18
CA LEU A 1012 36.36 3.86 -22.93
C LEU A 1012 36.08 4.69 -21.69
N ALA A 1013 36.97 4.62 -20.70
CA ALA A 1013 36.97 5.51 -19.55
C ALA A 1013 38.32 6.23 -19.44
N LEU A 1014 38.28 7.56 -19.41
CA LEU A 1014 39.43 8.45 -19.17
C LEU A 1014 39.06 9.35 -18.00
N VAL A 1015 39.16 8.83 -16.79
CA VAL A 1015 38.66 9.48 -15.58
C VAL A 1015 39.79 10.25 -14.91
N ASN A 1016 39.62 11.56 -14.70
CA ASN A 1016 40.67 12.42 -14.13
C ASN A 1016 42.01 12.26 -14.87
N CYS A 1017 41.97 12.33 -16.20
CA CYS A 1017 43.13 12.19 -17.09
C CYS A 1017 43.38 13.53 -17.79
N ASP A 1018 44.36 14.27 -17.31
CA ASP A 1018 44.69 15.62 -17.76
C ASP A 1018 44.99 15.75 -19.27
N VAL A 1019 45.43 14.68 -19.92
CA VAL A 1019 45.60 14.60 -21.38
C VAL A 1019 44.33 14.94 -22.16
N VAL A 1020 43.15 14.63 -21.62
CA VAL A 1020 41.84 14.96 -22.22
C VAL A 1020 41.65 16.47 -22.31
N GLU A 1021 42.23 17.22 -21.37
CA GLU A 1021 42.12 18.67 -21.27
C GLU A 1021 43.28 19.39 -21.97
N ARG A 1022 44.47 18.77 -21.95
CA ARG A 1022 45.72 19.36 -22.43
C ARG A 1022 45.87 19.33 -23.96
N GLU A 1023 45.33 18.30 -24.62
CA GLU A 1023 45.50 18.10 -26.06
C GLU A 1023 44.20 18.34 -26.86
N PRO A 1024 44.03 19.53 -27.47
CA PRO A 1024 42.85 19.80 -28.29
C PRO A 1024 42.80 18.91 -29.53
N GLY A 1025 41.59 18.47 -29.91
CA GLY A 1025 41.35 17.56 -31.03
C GLY A 1025 41.63 16.08 -30.74
N LEU A 1026 42.08 15.73 -29.52
CA LEU A 1026 42.24 14.35 -29.10
C LEU A 1026 40.90 13.61 -29.12
N LEU A 1027 39.85 14.16 -28.51
CA LEU A 1027 38.55 13.48 -28.43
C LEU A 1027 37.91 13.35 -29.82
N ALA A 1028 38.13 14.32 -30.71
CA ALA A 1028 37.73 14.21 -32.12
C ALA A 1028 38.40 13.02 -32.81
N THR A 1029 39.71 12.86 -32.62
CA THR A 1029 40.49 11.76 -33.20
C THR A 1029 40.07 10.40 -32.62
N LEU A 1030 39.85 10.34 -31.31
CA LEU A 1030 39.33 9.13 -30.65
C LEU A 1030 37.94 8.78 -31.18
N GLY A 1031 37.02 9.74 -31.29
CA GLY A 1031 35.68 9.51 -31.81
C GLY A 1031 35.66 9.00 -33.25
N GLN A 1032 36.52 9.54 -34.12
CA GLN A 1032 36.62 9.11 -35.52
C GLN A 1032 37.03 7.63 -35.68
N ASN A 1033 37.91 7.16 -34.78
CA ASN A 1033 38.43 5.79 -34.79
C ASN A 1033 37.54 4.81 -34.00
N LEU A 1034 36.88 5.26 -32.93
CA LEU A 1034 36.12 4.44 -31.98
C LEU A 1034 34.61 4.53 -32.20
N ARG A 1035 34.14 4.24 -33.42
CA ARG A 1035 32.73 4.44 -33.81
C ARG A 1035 31.74 3.47 -33.16
N LYS A 1036 32.23 2.33 -32.66
CA LYS A 1036 31.42 1.29 -31.98
C LYS A 1036 31.27 1.53 -30.47
N LEU A 1037 31.72 2.69 -29.98
CA LEU A 1037 31.69 3.00 -28.56
C LEU A 1037 30.25 3.05 -28.03
N ARG A 1038 29.99 2.28 -26.98
CA ARG A 1038 28.69 2.19 -26.27
C ARG A 1038 28.77 2.78 -24.88
N LYS A 1039 29.94 2.75 -24.24
CA LYS A 1039 30.16 3.25 -22.88
C LYS A 1039 31.29 4.27 -22.89
N LEU A 1040 31.02 5.48 -22.44
CA LEU A 1040 31.99 6.55 -22.33
C LEU A 1040 31.97 7.14 -20.92
N ASP A 1041 33.13 7.20 -20.28
CA ASP A 1041 33.31 7.84 -18.98
C ASP A 1041 34.45 8.85 -19.07
N LEU A 1042 34.12 10.13 -18.94
CA LEU A 1042 35.07 11.24 -18.93
C LEU A 1042 35.02 11.99 -17.58
N SER A 1043 34.59 11.31 -16.51
CA SER A 1043 34.38 11.94 -15.22
C SER A 1043 35.64 12.59 -14.65
N TYR A 1044 35.45 13.66 -13.89
CA TYR A 1044 36.46 14.44 -13.18
C TYR A 1044 37.53 15.09 -14.05
N ASN A 1045 37.29 15.23 -15.36
CA ASN A 1045 38.05 16.14 -16.21
C ASN A 1045 37.43 17.55 -16.10
N GLU A 1046 37.80 18.28 -15.04
CA GLU A 1046 37.20 19.56 -14.66
C GLU A 1046 37.27 20.64 -15.76
N MET A 1047 38.30 20.62 -16.61
CA MET A 1047 38.54 21.62 -17.65
C MET A 1047 38.00 21.22 -19.02
N LEU A 1048 37.35 20.06 -19.15
CA LEU A 1048 36.73 19.61 -20.39
C LEU A 1048 35.64 20.59 -20.85
N VAL A 1049 35.80 21.14 -22.06
CA VAL A 1049 34.88 22.12 -22.66
C VAL A 1049 33.95 21.50 -23.69
N ASP A 1050 32.78 22.11 -23.89
CA ASP A 1050 31.75 21.63 -24.80
C ASP A 1050 32.28 21.33 -26.21
N LYS A 1051 33.09 22.23 -26.79
CA LYS A 1051 33.61 22.08 -28.16
C LYS A 1051 34.35 20.75 -28.36
N GLU A 1052 35.20 20.38 -27.41
CA GLU A 1052 36.02 19.16 -27.50
C GLU A 1052 35.15 17.92 -27.29
N PHE A 1053 34.28 17.93 -26.28
CA PHE A 1053 33.36 16.82 -26.03
C PHE A 1053 32.37 16.59 -27.19
N MET A 1054 31.75 17.66 -27.71
CA MET A 1054 30.85 17.60 -28.85
C MET A 1054 31.54 17.04 -30.10
N SER A 1055 32.82 17.32 -30.31
CA SER A 1055 33.57 16.83 -31.48
C SER A 1055 33.64 15.29 -31.54
N MET A 1056 33.66 14.63 -30.38
CA MET A 1056 33.62 13.17 -30.27
C MET A 1056 32.23 12.62 -30.53
N LEU A 1057 31.19 13.26 -29.98
CA LEU A 1057 29.80 12.82 -30.11
C LEU A 1057 29.33 12.78 -31.57
N VAL A 1058 29.89 13.62 -32.44
CA VAL A 1058 29.59 13.59 -33.89
C VAL A 1058 29.86 12.21 -34.50
N SER A 1059 30.87 11.49 -34.00
CA SER A 1059 31.26 10.17 -34.50
C SER A 1059 30.73 9.01 -33.66
N CYS A 1060 30.52 9.20 -32.35
CA CYS A 1060 30.08 8.17 -31.40
C CYS A 1060 28.55 8.22 -31.14
N ASN A 1061 27.76 7.82 -32.14
CA ASN A 1061 26.29 7.91 -32.08
C ASN A 1061 25.59 6.72 -31.38
N ASP A 1062 26.31 5.61 -31.18
CA ASP A 1062 25.80 4.37 -30.57
C ASP A 1062 25.98 4.30 -29.04
N LEU A 1063 26.26 5.43 -28.40
CA LEU A 1063 26.42 5.51 -26.94
C LEU A 1063 25.14 5.14 -26.20
N VAL A 1064 25.31 4.27 -25.20
CA VAL A 1064 24.27 3.72 -24.31
C VAL A 1064 24.47 4.21 -22.87
N TYR A 1065 25.73 4.27 -22.41
CA TYR A 1065 26.09 4.75 -21.07
C TYR A 1065 27.08 5.90 -21.18
N LEU A 1066 26.76 7.02 -20.53
CA LEU A 1066 27.59 8.21 -20.52
C LEU A 1066 27.79 8.73 -19.10
N ARG A 1067 29.05 8.86 -18.66
CA ARG A 1067 29.40 9.47 -17.38
C ARG A 1067 30.30 10.67 -17.59
N LEU A 1068 29.88 11.79 -17.02
CA LEU A 1068 30.53 13.10 -17.11
C LEU A 1068 30.66 13.75 -15.73
N ARG A 1069 30.54 12.96 -14.64
CA ARG A 1069 30.51 13.46 -13.27
C ARG A 1069 31.69 14.39 -12.99
N GLY A 1070 31.45 15.57 -12.43
CA GLY A 1070 32.50 16.51 -12.06
C GLY A 1070 33.14 17.29 -13.23
N CYS A 1071 32.65 17.17 -14.47
CA CYS A 1071 33.10 17.99 -15.59
C CYS A 1071 32.53 19.41 -15.50
N ARG A 1072 33.23 20.31 -14.79
CA ARG A 1072 32.71 21.62 -14.37
C ARG A 1072 32.47 22.61 -15.50
N ARG A 1073 33.20 22.50 -16.61
CA ARG A 1073 33.12 23.40 -17.77
C ARG A 1073 32.14 22.98 -18.86
N LEU A 1074 31.48 21.83 -18.70
CA LEU A 1074 30.40 21.43 -19.60
C LEU A 1074 29.13 22.23 -19.31
N THR A 1075 28.46 22.67 -20.36
CA THR A 1075 27.25 23.48 -20.27
C THR A 1075 26.04 22.82 -20.92
N THR A 1076 24.89 23.49 -20.88
CA THR A 1076 23.67 23.12 -21.61
C THR A 1076 23.93 22.82 -23.11
N ALA A 1077 24.94 23.42 -23.74
CA ALA A 1077 25.29 23.13 -25.13
C ALA A 1077 25.74 21.67 -25.35
N ALA A 1078 26.51 21.09 -24.42
CA ALA A 1078 26.88 19.67 -24.47
C ALA A 1078 25.64 18.77 -24.38
N MET A 1079 24.68 19.10 -23.51
CA MET A 1079 23.43 18.35 -23.36
C MET A 1079 22.61 18.35 -24.65
N VAL A 1080 22.55 19.49 -25.35
CA VAL A 1080 21.90 19.60 -26.66
C VAL A 1080 22.54 18.68 -27.69
N SER A 1081 23.86 18.56 -27.67
CA SER A 1081 24.57 17.64 -28.56
C SER A 1081 24.30 16.17 -28.24
N ILE A 1082 24.23 15.82 -26.94
CA ILE A 1082 23.96 14.44 -26.47
C ILE A 1082 22.63 13.93 -27.01
N PHE A 1083 21.52 14.63 -26.78
CA PHE A 1083 20.22 14.12 -27.25
C PHE A 1083 20.04 14.21 -28.76
N LYS A 1084 20.81 15.06 -29.46
CA LYS A 1084 20.83 15.11 -30.93
C LYS A 1084 21.56 13.89 -31.53
N SER A 1085 22.71 13.53 -30.97
CA SER A 1085 23.64 12.56 -31.55
C SER A 1085 23.43 11.14 -31.00
N CYS A 1086 23.18 10.98 -29.70
CA CYS A 1086 23.12 9.69 -28.99
C CYS A 1086 21.67 9.22 -28.78
N LYS A 1087 21.05 8.63 -29.81
CA LYS A 1087 19.64 8.19 -29.75
C LYS A 1087 19.39 6.93 -28.93
N ARG A 1088 20.45 6.18 -28.61
CA ARG A 1088 20.41 4.90 -27.90
C ARG A 1088 20.80 5.00 -26.42
N LEU A 1089 20.87 6.23 -25.92
CA LEU A 1089 21.33 6.51 -24.57
C LEU A 1089 20.31 6.01 -23.55
N GLU A 1090 20.74 5.11 -22.66
CA GLU A 1090 19.92 4.52 -21.61
C GLU A 1090 20.25 5.10 -20.23
N SER A 1091 21.51 5.46 -19.97
CA SER A 1091 21.94 5.96 -18.66
C SER A 1091 22.94 7.11 -18.78
N VAL A 1092 22.71 8.17 -17.99
CA VAL A 1092 23.53 9.39 -17.96
C VAL A 1092 23.86 9.79 -16.53
N ASP A 1093 25.14 9.96 -16.20
CA ASP A 1093 25.60 10.57 -14.95
C ASP A 1093 26.26 11.93 -15.23
N ILE A 1094 25.64 12.99 -14.70
CA ILE A 1094 26.09 14.38 -14.81
C ILE A 1094 26.17 15.05 -13.43
N MET A 1095 26.35 14.26 -12.38
CA MET A 1095 26.53 14.75 -11.02
C MET A 1095 27.73 15.70 -10.93
N HIS A 1096 27.60 16.79 -10.17
CA HIS A 1096 28.64 17.80 -9.98
C HIS A 1096 29.08 18.57 -11.26
N CYS A 1097 28.27 18.55 -12.33
CA CYS A 1097 28.48 19.36 -13.53
C CYS A 1097 27.83 20.75 -13.39
N ARG A 1098 28.57 21.72 -12.84
CA ARG A 1098 28.03 23.06 -12.48
C ARG A 1098 27.49 23.87 -13.67
N GLY A 1099 28.04 23.72 -14.87
CA GLY A 1099 27.60 24.48 -16.04
C GLY A 1099 26.31 23.97 -16.69
N ILE A 1100 25.81 22.79 -16.30
CA ILE A 1100 24.56 22.22 -16.82
C ILE A 1100 23.39 22.75 -15.98
N GLN A 1101 22.42 23.39 -16.64
CA GLN A 1101 21.24 23.99 -16.01
C GLN A 1101 20.03 23.03 -16.02
N ALA A 1102 19.00 23.34 -15.24
CA ALA A 1102 17.83 22.49 -15.05
C ALA A 1102 17.03 22.26 -16.34
N GLU A 1103 16.91 23.30 -17.17
CA GLU A 1103 16.22 23.27 -18.45
C GLU A 1103 16.86 22.24 -19.39
N ALA A 1104 18.20 22.12 -19.36
CA ALA A 1104 18.94 21.17 -20.17
C ALA A 1104 18.55 19.71 -19.88
N ILE A 1105 18.30 19.41 -18.60
CA ILE A 1105 17.91 18.07 -18.12
C ILE A 1105 16.48 17.77 -18.54
N GLU A 1106 15.59 18.75 -18.45
CA GLU A 1106 14.23 18.62 -18.96
C GLU A 1106 14.20 18.28 -20.46
N TYR A 1107 14.98 19.02 -21.26
CA TYR A 1107 15.13 18.72 -22.69
C TYR A 1107 15.73 17.34 -22.95
N LEU A 1108 16.70 16.90 -22.15
CA LEU A 1108 17.29 15.56 -22.26
C LEU A 1108 16.22 14.48 -22.02
N VAL A 1109 15.45 14.59 -20.93
CA VAL A 1109 14.41 13.61 -20.55
C VAL A 1109 13.29 13.57 -21.59
N LEU A 1110 12.88 14.73 -22.12
CA LEU A 1110 11.86 14.82 -23.16
C LEU A 1110 12.31 14.15 -24.48
N ASN A 1111 13.53 14.44 -24.94
CA ASN A 1111 13.99 14.10 -26.29
C ASN A 1111 14.75 12.77 -26.39
N SER A 1112 15.05 12.12 -25.27
CA SER A 1112 15.72 10.82 -25.26
C SER A 1112 14.69 9.68 -25.18
N PRO A 1113 14.57 8.83 -26.23
CA PRO A 1113 13.51 7.82 -26.30
C PRO A 1113 13.83 6.54 -25.51
N GLN A 1114 15.11 6.24 -25.29
CA GLN A 1114 15.58 5.01 -24.63
C GLN A 1114 16.15 5.25 -23.23
N LEU A 1115 16.10 6.49 -22.74
CA LEU A 1115 16.63 6.86 -21.43
C LEU A 1115 15.85 6.13 -20.32
N ARG A 1116 16.58 5.52 -19.39
CA ARG A 1116 16.06 4.75 -18.24
C ARG A 1116 16.60 5.26 -16.93
N GLU A 1117 17.79 5.84 -16.90
CA GLU A 1117 18.46 6.29 -15.69
C GLU A 1117 19.11 7.66 -15.91
N VAL A 1118 18.92 8.59 -14.97
CA VAL A 1118 19.61 9.88 -14.95
C VAL A 1118 20.09 10.16 -13.53
N GLN A 1119 21.40 10.30 -13.35
CA GLN A 1119 22.02 10.72 -12.10
C GLN A 1119 22.39 12.20 -12.18
N VAL A 1120 21.72 13.02 -11.37
CA VAL A 1120 21.88 14.47 -11.37
C VAL A 1120 21.48 15.08 -10.03
N GLU A 1121 22.06 16.23 -9.66
CA GLU A 1121 21.78 16.82 -8.35
C GLU A 1121 20.30 17.16 -8.21
N GLN A 1122 19.71 16.85 -7.05
CA GLN A 1122 18.30 17.09 -6.77
C GLN A 1122 17.85 18.53 -7.06
N SER A 1123 18.74 19.51 -6.83
CA SER A 1123 18.48 20.93 -7.08
C SER A 1123 18.31 21.30 -8.56
N LYS A 1124 18.72 20.44 -9.49
CA LYS A 1124 18.66 20.69 -10.94
C LYS A 1124 17.52 19.95 -11.64
N ILE A 1125 16.73 19.14 -10.91
CA ILE A 1125 15.59 18.43 -11.49
C ILE A 1125 14.34 19.31 -11.37
N SER A 1126 13.91 19.92 -12.49
CA SER A 1126 12.63 20.65 -12.54
C SER A 1126 11.43 19.72 -12.29
N ASP A 1127 10.32 20.24 -11.80
CA ASP A 1127 9.12 19.41 -11.56
C ASP A 1127 8.53 18.88 -12.87
N ALA A 1128 8.71 19.60 -13.97
CA ALA A 1128 8.41 19.13 -15.32
C ALA A 1128 9.27 17.91 -15.71
N ALA A 1129 10.57 17.94 -15.39
CA ALA A 1129 11.47 16.81 -15.61
C ALA A 1129 11.09 15.60 -14.74
N LYS A 1130 10.72 15.78 -13.47
CA LYS A 1130 10.22 14.68 -12.59
C LYS A 1130 8.94 14.05 -13.14
N THR A 1131 8.01 14.89 -13.58
CA THR A 1131 6.73 14.43 -14.17
C THR A 1131 6.95 13.68 -15.47
N CYS A 1132 7.90 14.13 -16.30
CA CYS A 1132 8.25 13.44 -17.53
C CYS A 1132 8.99 12.12 -17.25
N ALA A 1133 9.92 12.11 -16.30
CA ALA A 1133 10.67 10.93 -15.88
C ALA A 1133 9.73 9.85 -15.33
N SER A 1134 8.78 10.20 -14.46
CA SER A 1134 7.80 9.24 -13.92
C SER A 1134 6.88 8.66 -15.01
N ARG A 1135 6.44 9.48 -15.98
CA ARG A 1135 5.68 8.99 -17.14
C ARG A 1135 6.45 8.01 -18.01
N LYS A 1136 7.78 8.13 -18.07
CA LYS A 1136 8.66 7.28 -18.87
C LYS A 1136 9.33 6.16 -18.06
N PHE A 1137 9.02 6.01 -16.77
CA PHE A 1137 9.67 5.07 -15.85
C PHE A 1137 11.20 5.25 -15.79
N ILE A 1138 11.67 6.49 -15.79
CA ILE A 1138 13.10 6.83 -15.67
C ILE A 1138 13.46 6.94 -14.19
N GLU A 1139 14.45 6.17 -13.75
CA GLU A 1139 15.07 6.28 -12.44
C GLU A 1139 15.90 7.56 -12.38
N ALA A 1140 15.52 8.47 -11.49
CA ALA A 1140 16.23 9.72 -11.23
C ALA A 1140 16.80 9.65 -9.81
N ASP A 1141 18.06 9.22 -9.71
CA ASP A 1141 18.78 9.13 -8.44
C ASP A 1141 19.58 10.42 -8.21
N ALA A 1142 19.45 10.96 -7.00
CA ALA A 1142 20.09 12.21 -6.57
C ALA A 1142 21.42 12.00 -5.85
#